data_AF-A0A4D4KEB4-F1
#
_entry.id   AF-A0A4D4KEB4-F1
#
_cell.length_a   1.000
_cell.length_b   1.000
_cell.length_c   1.000
_cell.angle_alpha   90.00
_cell.angle_beta   90.00
_cell.angle_gamma   90.00
#
_symmetry.space_group_name_H-M   'P 1'
#
loop_
_entity.id
_entity.type
_entity.pdbx_description
1 polymer ?
#
loop_
_entity_poly.entity_id
_entity_poly.type
_entity_poly.pdbx_seq_one_letter_code
_entity_poly.pdbx_strand_id
1 'polypeptide(L)'
;MDDWDKEQTSQPVELTAGKAYDIKVEYFEHYGGSNLHLSWTPPGAAKAPVPASAFRLPADFDYDGPVASAVQPDGRTLLLDFAQPLTTPPADLTSHLTAVIGGAAWPLGRARLDASDPSRLLLALKEPVVGRGGEAVVRYDGEGGLEDGDGAIEPYVSFGGNTSTYQLSTPWAKDVGPDNAHPEYPRPQLTRDQWRNLNGSWQFAAAKEGEKPPVGQRLKERILVPYPVESKLSGVERHEDRMWYRRTFTVPADWKVGDKKRLRLNFDAVDWQAEVYVNGTRVADHRGGYDRFSADVTDALRPGRTQELIVGVYDPTDAADGENPPMGKQRLDPSGIFYTPSSGIWQTVWMEPVATDHVDTLKLTPDVPGEALTAEVRGVRDGVPVTATAYDGRRVVGTATGRAGKPLTVPVPSPHLWSPDDPHLYQLKVTVGRGTSADRVESYFGMRSIAVKEVDGKQRTVLNGKPIFSMATLDQGFWPDGLHTAPTDEALAYDLKMHKRMGFNSVRKHIKVEPDRWYYWADRLGLMVWQDMPAMNTVTPSEKAQAQYEHEMKRMIDQHISSPSIAIWVTFNESWGQYGGPKVPELAKGWDPTRLIDGASGWNDTGNGDLADIHAYPGPGDPRPDASRAGVTGEYGGLGLAIPGHAWPVQHTYVGVDKDQYTEEYLKLLDKVRELVACNGSSGAVYTQITDVEGELNGLLTYDRKEIKPDVERLRRAHQALIRDAANPASMECTT
;
A
#
# COMPACT_ATOMS: atom_id res chain seq x y z
N MET A 1 1.50 28.80 -38.04
CA MET A 1 2.37 27.65 -37.77
C MET A 1 1.94 27.16 -36.42
N ASP A 2 1.52 25.92 -36.39
CA ASP A 2 1.11 25.21 -35.20
C ASP A 2 2.34 25.01 -34.31
N ASP A 3 2.46 25.80 -33.23
CA ASP A 3 3.65 25.89 -32.36
C ASP A 3 3.47 25.08 -31.07
N TRP A 4 3.05 23.83 -31.24
CA TRP A 4 2.83 22.87 -30.16
C TRP A 4 4.10 22.72 -29.31
N ASP A 5 3.91 22.60 -27.99
CA ASP A 5 4.97 22.44 -26.97
C ASP A 5 6.00 23.59 -26.87
N LYS A 6 5.73 24.76 -27.45
CA LYS A 6 6.49 25.98 -27.16
C LYS A 6 5.76 26.87 -26.17
N GLU A 7 6.18 26.81 -24.91
CA GLU A 7 5.71 27.71 -23.87
C GLU A 7 5.95 29.17 -24.27
N GLN A 8 4.89 29.96 -24.33
CA GLN A 8 4.95 31.40 -24.59
C GLN A 8 4.85 32.13 -23.24
N THR A 9 5.84 32.96 -22.91
CA THR A 9 5.82 33.79 -21.70
C THR A 9 5.60 35.26 -22.08
N SER A 10 4.62 35.92 -21.45
CA SER A 10 4.41 37.36 -21.60
C SER A 10 5.49 38.18 -20.89
N GLN A 11 5.60 39.46 -21.22
CA GLN A 11 6.43 40.38 -20.44
C GLN A 11 5.82 40.56 -19.03
N PRO A 12 6.63 40.56 -17.96
CA PRO A 12 6.12 40.76 -16.60
C PRO A 12 5.56 42.18 -16.44
N VAL A 13 4.50 42.31 -15.62
CA VAL A 13 3.89 43.59 -15.26
C VAL A 13 4.14 43.87 -13.78
N GLU A 14 4.63 45.06 -13.45
CA GLU A 14 4.78 45.48 -12.06
C GLU A 14 3.41 45.84 -11.45
N LEU A 15 3.07 45.17 -10.36
CA LEU A 15 1.80 45.33 -9.66
C LEU A 15 1.93 46.31 -8.49
N THR A 16 1.00 47.27 -8.40
CA THR A 16 0.84 48.19 -7.27
C THR A 16 -0.28 47.71 -6.37
N ALA A 17 -0.01 47.58 -5.06
CA ALA A 17 -1.01 47.14 -4.10
C ALA A 17 -2.29 48.02 -4.15
N GLY A 18 -3.45 47.37 -4.17
CA GLY A 18 -4.77 48.04 -4.22
C GLY A 18 -5.20 48.55 -5.60
N LYS A 19 -4.36 48.39 -6.64
CA LYS A 19 -4.72 48.72 -8.03
C LYS A 19 -5.16 47.45 -8.77
N ALA A 20 -6.32 47.50 -9.42
CA ALA A 20 -6.77 46.46 -10.33
C ALA A 20 -6.05 46.58 -11.68
N TYR A 21 -5.78 45.44 -12.31
CA TYR A 21 -5.14 45.35 -13.61
C TYR A 21 -5.97 44.43 -14.51
N ASP A 22 -6.27 44.90 -15.71
CA ASP A 22 -6.99 44.09 -16.69
C ASP A 22 -6.03 43.11 -17.35
N ILE A 23 -6.46 41.86 -17.43
CA ILE A 23 -5.72 40.80 -18.12
C ILE A 23 -6.60 40.36 -19.28
N LYS A 24 -6.14 40.63 -20.50
CA LYS A 24 -6.78 40.16 -21.71
C LYS A 24 -5.92 39.06 -22.31
N VAL A 25 -6.53 37.90 -22.55
CA VAL A 25 -5.89 36.80 -23.28
C VAL A 25 -6.71 36.58 -24.54
N GLU A 26 -6.06 36.74 -25.69
CA GLU A 26 -6.65 36.38 -26.98
C GLU A 26 -6.20 34.96 -27.29
N TYR A 27 -7.15 34.03 -27.26
CA TYR A 27 -6.90 32.61 -27.43
C TYR A 27 -7.55 32.13 -28.74
N PHE A 28 -6.78 31.38 -29.52
CA PHE A 28 -7.23 30.79 -30.78
C PHE A 28 -6.90 29.30 -30.76
N GLU A 29 -7.92 28.48 -30.51
CA GLU A 29 -7.81 27.02 -30.54
C GLU A 29 -8.18 26.51 -31.94
N HIS A 30 -7.36 25.62 -32.48
CA HIS A 30 -7.66 24.92 -33.73
C HIS A 30 -7.93 23.43 -33.46
N TYR A 31 -7.05 22.76 -32.71
CA TYR A 31 -7.20 21.39 -32.20
C TYR A 31 -6.26 21.21 -30.98
N GLY A 32 -6.56 20.26 -30.07
CA GLY A 32 -5.77 19.91 -28.87
C GLY A 32 -5.81 20.93 -27.73
N GLY A 33 -5.78 20.44 -26.48
CA GLY A 33 -5.94 21.29 -25.29
C GLY A 33 -4.76 22.24 -25.06
N SER A 34 -5.04 23.41 -24.47
CA SER A 34 -4.04 24.42 -24.09
C SER A 34 -4.16 24.78 -22.60
N ASN A 35 -3.03 25.07 -21.95
CA ASN A 35 -2.99 25.52 -20.55
C ASN A 35 -2.39 26.94 -20.47
N LEU A 36 -2.97 27.79 -19.62
CA LEU A 36 -2.48 29.13 -19.33
C LEU A 36 -2.17 29.22 -17.83
N HIS A 37 -0.96 29.70 -17.49
CA HIS A 37 -0.58 29.96 -16.11
C HIS A 37 -0.33 31.45 -15.90
N LEU A 38 -1.07 32.05 -14.96
CA LEU A 38 -0.78 33.39 -14.48
C LEU A 38 -0.06 33.30 -13.12
N SER A 39 1.15 33.84 -13.06
CA SER A 39 1.97 33.85 -11.86
C SER A 39 2.46 35.25 -11.53
N TRP A 40 2.66 35.53 -10.24
CA TRP A 40 3.21 36.78 -9.72
C TRP A 40 4.41 36.49 -8.82
N THR A 41 5.28 37.48 -8.66
CA THR A 41 6.44 37.41 -7.78
C THR A 41 6.28 38.46 -6.69
N PRO A 42 6.02 38.08 -5.42
CA PRO A 42 5.99 39.02 -4.31
C PRO A 42 7.38 39.63 -4.08
N PRO A 43 7.50 40.85 -3.55
CA PRO A 43 8.79 41.44 -3.20
C PRO A 43 9.62 40.52 -2.29
N GLY A 44 10.78 40.06 -2.77
CA GLY A 44 11.68 39.18 -2.01
C GLY A 44 11.29 37.71 -1.93
N ALA A 45 10.28 37.26 -2.70
CA ALA A 45 9.82 35.86 -2.72
C ALA A 45 9.96 35.21 -4.11
N ALA A 46 9.70 33.90 -4.19
CA ALA A 46 9.67 33.15 -5.44
C ALA A 46 8.38 33.41 -6.24
N LYS A 47 8.43 33.18 -7.55
CA LYS A 47 7.28 33.25 -8.46
C LYS A 47 6.24 32.19 -8.05
N ALA A 48 4.98 32.59 -7.90
CA ALA A 48 3.87 31.73 -7.48
C ALA A 48 2.60 32.01 -8.31
N PRO A 49 1.64 31.09 -8.44
CA PRO A 49 0.36 31.35 -9.10
C PRO A 49 -0.40 32.52 -8.47
N VAL A 50 -1.13 33.30 -9.28
CA VAL A 50 -2.04 34.33 -8.77
C VAL A 50 -3.26 33.62 -8.14
N PRO A 51 -3.61 33.90 -6.88
CA PRO A 51 -4.73 33.22 -6.23
C PRO A 51 -6.06 33.58 -6.90
N ALA A 52 -6.96 32.60 -7.06
CA ALA A 52 -8.28 32.79 -7.67
C ALA A 52 -9.06 33.97 -7.07
N SER A 53 -8.96 34.16 -5.75
CA SER A 53 -9.56 35.29 -5.02
C SER A 53 -9.11 36.69 -5.46
N ALA A 54 -8.01 36.81 -6.21
CA ALA A 54 -7.51 38.08 -6.73
C ALA A 54 -8.18 38.50 -8.05
N PHE A 55 -8.81 37.57 -8.76
CA PHE A 55 -9.52 37.86 -9.99
C PHE A 55 -10.89 38.48 -9.70
N ARG A 56 -11.26 39.46 -10.52
CA ARG A 56 -12.58 40.09 -10.53
C ARG A 56 -13.08 40.14 -11.96
N LEU A 57 -14.37 39.96 -12.15
CA LEU A 57 -15.01 40.16 -13.45
C LEU A 57 -15.00 41.66 -13.82
N PRO A 58 -14.93 42.01 -15.11
CA PRO A 58 -15.06 43.40 -15.57
C PRO A 58 -16.34 44.06 -15.07
N ALA A 59 -16.32 45.39 -14.87
CA ALA A 59 -17.46 46.13 -14.33
C ALA A 59 -18.69 46.14 -15.25
N ASP A 60 -18.52 45.81 -16.52
CA ASP A 60 -19.53 45.68 -17.57
C ASP A 60 -19.80 44.22 -17.98
N PHE A 61 -19.24 43.25 -17.25
CA PHE A 61 -19.48 41.84 -17.49
C PHE A 61 -20.79 41.41 -16.84
N ASP A 62 -21.81 41.21 -17.67
CA ASP A 62 -23.15 40.74 -17.27
C ASP A 62 -23.10 39.21 -17.13
N TYR A 63 -22.86 38.74 -15.90
CA TYR A 63 -22.83 37.31 -15.56
C TYR A 63 -24.01 37.01 -14.65
N ASP A 64 -24.94 36.24 -15.19
CA ASP A 64 -26.18 35.80 -14.56
C ASP A 64 -26.05 34.37 -13.97
N GLY A 65 -24.93 33.69 -14.20
CA GLY A 65 -24.61 32.40 -13.61
C GLY A 65 -24.29 32.44 -12.09
N PRO A 66 -23.97 31.28 -11.50
CA PRO A 66 -23.66 31.19 -10.07
C PRO A 66 -22.38 31.95 -9.69
N VAL A 67 -22.49 32.87 -8.73
CA VAL A 67 -21.34 33.62 -8.15
C VAL A 67 -20.48 32.75 -7.23
N ALA A 68 -21.01 31.64 -6.73
CA ALA A 68 -20.25 30.62 -6.02
C ALA A 68 -20.89 29.26 -6.23
N SER A 69 -20.08 28.20 -6.16
CA SER A 69 -20.57 26.85 -6.04
C SER A 69 -19.75 26.06 -5.03
N ALA A 70 -20.37 25.07 -4.39
CA ALA A 70 -19.67 24.18 -3.48
C ALA A 70 -20.42 22.88 -3.23
N VAL A 71 -19.70 21.75 -3.23
CA VAL A 71 -20.21 20.52 -2.63
C VAL A 71 -20.31 20.73 -1.13
N GLN A 72 -21.49 20.49 -0.57
CA GLN A 72 -21.82 20.74 0.83
C GLN A 72 -21.26 19.66 1.77
N PRO A 73 -21.20 19.91 3.09
CA PRO A 73 -20.67 18.96 4.07
C PRO A 73 -21.34 17.58 4.07
N ASP A 74 -22.61 17.48 3.67
CA ASP A 74 -23.33 16.21 3.55
C ASP A 74 -22.78 15.30 2.43
N GLY A 75 -21.94 15.84 1.54
CA GLY A 75 -21.37 15.17 0.38
C GLY A 75 -22.40 14.77 -0.69
N ARG A 76 -23.67 15.15 -0.53
CA ARG A 76 -24.81 14.76 -1.37
C ARG A 76 -25.54 15.95 -1.98
N THR A 77 -25.12 17.16 -1.66
CA THR A 77 -25.71 18.39 -2.18
C THR A 77 -24.62 19.27 -2.81
N LEU A 78 -24.86 19.72 -4.03
CA LEU A 78 -24.07 20.76 -4.69
C LEU A 78 -24.89 22.06 -4.66
N LEU A 79 -24.37 23.07 -3.97
CA LEU A 79 -24.97 24.39 -3.88
C LEU A 79 -24.42 25.27 -4.99
N LEU A 80 -25.31 26.01 -5.65
CA LEU A 80 -25.01 27.11 -6.56
C LEU A 80 -25.65 28.38 -5.97
N ASP A 81 -24.83 29.35 -5.59
CA ASP A 81 -25.27 30.67 -5.13
C ASP A 81 -25.34 31.62 -6.33
N PHE A 82 -26.49 32.26 -6.54
CA PHE A 82 -26.71 33.27 -7.58
C PHE A 82 -26.75 34.67 -6.96
N ALA A 83 -26.46 35.69 -7.78
CA ALA A 83 -26.54 37.08 -7.36
C ALA A 83 -27.99 37.54 -7.12
N GLN A 84 -28.95 36.97 -7.87
CA GLN A 84 -30.37 37.30 -7.80
C GLN A 84 -31.21 36.08 -7.38
N PRO A 85 -32.40 36.31 -6.81
CA PRO A 85 -33.40 35.26 -6.61
C PRO A 85 -33.80 34.60 -7.93
N LEU A 86 -33.75 33.28 -7.96
CA LEU A 86 -34.23 32.49 -9.09
C LEU A 86 -35.76 32.29 -9.01
N THR A 87 -36.37 32.11 -10.18
CA THR A 87 -37.73 31.57 -10.26
C THR A 87 -37.72 30.07 -9.95
N THR A 88 -38.90 29.49 -9.71
CA THR A 88 -38.99 28.05 -9.42
C THR A 88 -38.55 27.26 -10.65
N PRO A 89 -37.46 26.47 -10.59
CA PRO A 89 -36.93 25.80 -11.76
C PRO A 89 -37.86 24.68 -12.25
N PRO A 90 -37.91 24.42 -13.56
CA PRO A 90 -38.59 23.27 -14.13
C PRO A 90 -38.10 21.94 -13.55
N ALA A 91 -38.98 20.92 -13.56
CA ALA A 91 -38.66 19.62 -12.99
C ALA A 91 -37.53 18.88 -13.74
N ASP A 92 -37.32 19.23 -15.00
CA ASP A 92 -36.34 18.67 -15.93
C ASP A 92 -35.03 19.49 -16.01
N LEU A 93 -34.87 20.59 -15.27
CA LEU A 93 -33.63 21.40 -15.28
C LEU A 93 -32.35 20.56 -15.14
N THR A 94 -32.39 19.48 -14.36
CA THR A 94 -31.25 18.57 -14.17
C THR A 94 -30.72 17.97 -15.48
N SER A 95 -31.54 17.74 -16.51
CA SER A 95 -31.05 17.18 -17.79
C SER A 95 -30.20 18.16 -18.62
N HIS A 96 -30.22 19.43 -18.22
CA HIS A 96 -29.48 20.53 -18.82
C HIS A 96 -28.27 20.94 -17.98
N LEU A 97 -28.03 20.22 -16.88
CA LEU A 97 -26.91 20.42 -16.00
C LEU A 97 -25.97 19.22 -16.09
N THR A 98 -24.67 19.48 -16.05
CA THR A 98 -23.65 18.47 -15.80
C THR A 98 -22.79 18.90 -14.63
N ALA A 99 -22.33 17.95 -13.82
CA ALA A 99 -21.33 18.18 -12.79
C ALA A 99 -20.17 17.22 -12.98
N VAL A 100 -18.95 17.73 -13.02
CA VAL A 100 -17.71 16.95 -12.98
C VAL A 100 -17.06 17.22 -11.64
N ILE A 101 -16.91 16.20 -10.80
CA ILE A 101 -16.35 16.33 -9.46
C ILE A 101 -15.18 15.36 -9.35
N GLY A 102 -13.99 15.89 -9.02
CA GLY A 102 -12.78 15.08 -9.00
C GLY A 102 -12.53 14.36 -10.34
N GLY A 103 -12.74 15.04 -11.46
CA GLY A 103 -12.51 14.48 -12.80
C GLY A 103 -13.55 13.47 -13.30
N ALA A 104 -14.61 13.18 -12.55
CA ALA A 104 -15.66 12.24 -12.94
C ALA A 104 -17.00 12.94 -13.16
N ALA A 105 -17.74 12.55 -14.21
CA ALA A 105 -19.13 12.98 -14.38
C ALA A 105 -20.01 12.41 -13.25
N TRP A 106 -20.63 13.27 -12.47
CA TRP A 106 -21.41 12.89 -11.32
C TRP A 106 -22.89 12.71 -11.67
N PRO A 107 -23.52 11.60 -11.27
CA PRO A 107 -24.93 11.38 -11.52
C PRO A 107 -25.78 12.35 -10.69
N LEU A 108 -26.46 13.25 -11.38
CA LEU A 108 -27.30 14.27 -10.77
C LEU A 108 -28.70 13.76 -10.42
N GLY A 109 -29.20 14.22 -9.29
CA GLY A 109 -30.58 14.14 -8.85
C GLY A 109 -31.31 15.46 -9.08
N ARG A 110 -32.41 15.66 -8.36
CA ARG A 110 -33.28 16.83 -8.54
C ARG A 110 -32.57 18.15 -8.20
N ALA A 111 -32.71 19.14 -9.08
CA ALA A 111 -32.44 20.55 -8.80
C ALA A 111 -33.66 21.21 -8.12
N ARG A 112 -33.44 22.03 -7.10
CA ARG A 112 -34.51 22.77 -6.39
C ARG A 112 -33.96 24.02 -5.73
N LEU A 113 -34.79 25.03 -5.52
CA LEU A 113 -34.41 26.17 -4.69
C LEU A 113 -34.20 25.75 -3.22
N ASP A 114 -33.32 26.46 -2.53
CA ASP A 114 -33.29 26.47 -1.08
C ASP A 114 -34.58 27.13 -0.55
N ALA A 115 -35.22 26.49 0.41
CA ALA A 115 -36.47 26.99 0.98
C ALA A 115 -36.27 28.27 1.82
N SER A 116 -35.03 28.51 2.27
CA SER A 116 -34.66 29.66 3.08
C SER A 116 -34.11 30.83 2.27
N ASP A 117 -33.67 30.58 1.03
CA ASP A 117 -33.03 31.57 0.18
C ASP A 117 -33.26 31.27 -1.32
N PRO A 118 -34.13 32.01 -2.02
CA PRO A 118 -34.44 31.73 -3.42
C PRO A 118 -33.28 32.07 -4.38
N SER A 119 -32.19 32.71 -3.95
CA SER A 119 -30.98 32.87 -4.77
C SER A 119 -30.07 31.64 -4.75
N ARG A 120 -30.47 30.56 -4.07
CA ARG A 120 -29.71 29.33 -3.94
C ARG A 120 -30.39 28.18 -4.67
N LEU A 121 -29.66 27.57 -5.61
CA LEU A 121 -30.05 26.35 -6.27
C LEU A 121 -29.30 25.17 -5.65
N LEU A 122 -30.06 24.20 -5.13
CA LEU A 122 -29.55 22.96 -4.55
C LEU A 122 -29.71 21.83 -5.57
N LEU A 123 -28.59 21.28 -5.99
CA LEU A 123 -28.53 20.14 -6.88
C LEU A 123 -28.18 18.88 -6.07
N ALA A 124 -29.11 17.92 -6.02
CA ALA A 124 -28.85 16.65 -5.36
C ALA A 124 -27.82 15.82 -6.15
N LEU A 125 -26.88 15.19 -5.46
CA LEU A 125 -25.94 14.22 -6.01
C LEU A 125 -26.43 12.81 -5.62
N LYS A 126 -26.56 11.91 -6.61
CA LYS A 126 -27.03 10.54 -6.33
C LYS A 126 -26.01 9.74 -5.52
N GLU A 127 -24.73 10.00 -5.77
CA GLU A 127 -23.61 9.40 -5.07
C GLU A 127 -22.87 10.40 -4.18
N PRO A 128 -22.32 9.96 -3.03
CA PRO A 128 -21.61 10.85 -2.12
C PRO A 128 -20.22 11.23 -2.66
N VAL A 129 -19.81 12.48 -2.45
CA VAL A 129 -18.47 12.99 -2.80
C VAL A 129 -17.55 12.87 -1.59
N VAL A 130 -16.34 12.36 -1.77
CA VAL A 130 -15.36 12.21 -0.67
C VAL A 130 -14.79 13.57 -0.23
N GLY A 131 -14.71 13.79 1.08
CA GLY A 131 -14.30 15.02 1.74
C GLY A 131 -12.80 15.24 1.89
N ARG A 132 -12.05 15.24 0.79
CA ARG A 132 -10.58 15.33 0.77
C ARG A 132 -10.07 16.35 -0.25
N GLY A 133 -10.77 17.49 -0.33
CA GLY A 133 -10.52 18.54 -1.31
C GLY A 133 -11.09 18.22 -2.70
N GLY A 134 -10.56 18.90 -3.72
CA GLY A 134 -11.04 18.81 -5.10
C GLY A 134 -12.05 19.90 -5.48
N GLU A 135 -12.29 19.99 -6.78
CA GLU A 135 -13.18 20.97 -7.41
C GLU A 135 -14.38 20.28 -8.04
N ALA A 136 -15.53 20.93 -7.95
CA ALA A 136 -16.74 20.62 -8.69
C ALA A 136 -16.90 21.63 -9.83
N VAL A 137 -17.00 21.13 -11.06
CA VAL A 137 -17.25 21.92 -12.26
C VAL A 137 -18.67 21.66 -12.72
N VAL A 138 -19.51 22.68 -12.67
CA VAL A 138 -20.93 22.60 -13.07
C VAL A 138 -21.12 23.33 -14.38
N ARG A 139 -21.76 22.69 -15.35
CA ARG A 139 -22.13 23.32 -16.63
C ARG A 139 -23.64 23.33 -16.79
N TYR A 140 -24.16 24.45 -17.23
CA TYR A 140 -25.53 24.61 -17.71
C TYR A 140 -25.49 24.94 -19.20
N ASP A 141 -26.30 24.27 -20.00
CA ASP A 141 -26.29 24.41 -21.47
C ASP A 141 -27.14 25.59 -21.99
N GLY A 142 -27.85 26.31 -21.11
CA GLY A 142 -28.76 27.40 -21.47
C GLY A 142 -30.20 26.96 -21.75
N GLU A 143 -30.44 25.66 -21.86
CA GLU A 143 -31.76 25.07 -22.09
C GLU A 143 -32.33 24.55 -20.75
N GLY A 144 -33.66 24.47 -20.59
CA GLY A 144 -34.25 23.95 -19.33
C GLY A 144 -34.86 25.00 -18.39
N GLY A 145 -35.01 26.25 -18.87
CA GLY A 145 -35.88 27.25 -18.25
C GLY A 145 -35.44 27.74 -16.88
N LEU A 146 -34.12 27.81 -16.65
CA LEU A 146 -33.57 28.52 -15.50
C LEU A 146 -33.71 30.03 -15.73
N GLU A 147 -34.44 30.71 -14.85
CA GLU A 147 -34.72 32.15 -14.96
C GLU A 147 -34.54 32.84 -13.60
N ASP A 148 -34.15 34.10 -13.61
CA ASP A 148 -34.15 35.01 -12.46
C ASP A 148 -35.11 36.19 -12.68
N GLY A 149 -34.94 37.28 -11.92
CA GLY A 149 -35.76 38.48 -12.06
C GLY A 149 -35.52 39.29 -13.34
N ASP A 150 -34.39 39.09 -14.01
CA ASP A 150 -33.95 39.82 -15.20
C ASP A 150 -34.15 39.02 -16.50
N GLY A 151 -34.31 37.69 -16.41
CA GLY A 151 -34.75 36.86 -17.52
C GLY A 151 -34.24 35.42 -17.46
N ALA A 152 -34.07 34.82 -18.64
CA ALA A 152 -33.44 33.50 -18.76
C ALA A 152 -31.94 33.61 -18.50
N ILE A 153 -31.41 32.65 -17.73
CA ILE A 153 -29.99 32.53 -17.44
C ILE A 153 -29.26 31.98 -18.67
N GLU A 154 -28.16 32.62 -19.07
CA GLU A 154 -27.31 32.19 -20.17
C GLU A 154 -26.48 30.92 -19.82
N PRO A 155 -25.95 30.19 -20.81
CA PRO A 155 -25.07 29.05 -20.55
C PRO A 155 -23.86 29.44 -19.69
N TYR A 156 -23.55 28.65 -18.69
CA TYR A 156 -22.44 28.94 -17.77
C TYR A 156 -21.60 27.72 -17.43
N VAL A 157 -20.38 28.00 -16.96
CA VAL A 157 -19.54 27.06 -16.22
C VAL A 157 -19.24 27.68 -14.85
N SER A 158 -19.52 26.94 -13.79
CA SER A 158 -19.21 27.35 -12.41
C SER A 158 -18.23 26.37 -11.78
N PHE A 159 -17.31 26.90 -10.98
CA PHE A 159 -16.26 26.17 -10.28
C PHE A 159 -16.45 26.32 -8.78
N GLY A 160 -16.39 25.21 -8.06
CA GLY A 160 -16.73 25.17 -6.66
C GLY A 160 -15.86 24.24 -5.85
N GLY A 161 -15.54 24.65 -4.63
CA GLY A 161 -14.80 23.80 -3.69
C GLY A 161 -15.62 22.61 -3.20
N ASN A 162 -14.94 21.59 -2.69
CA ASN A 162 -15.57 20.46 -2.04
C ASN A 162 -15.40 20.53 -0.51
N THR A 163 -16.51 20.72 0.21
CA THR A 163 -16.54 20.80 1.68
C THR A 163 -17.15 19.56 2.34
N SER A 164 -17.39 18.49 1.58
CA SER A 164 -17.91 17.23 2.09
C SER A 164 -17.12 16.71 3.28
N THR A 165 -17.78 16.03 4.21
CA THR A 165 -17.13 15.26 5.29
C THR A 165 -17.24 13.75 5.09
N TYR A 166 -17.77 13.30 3.94
CA TYR A 166 -17.90 11.88 3.65
C TYR A 166 -16.52 11.24 3.46
N GLN A 167 -16.31 10.11 4.10
CA GLN A 167 -15.09 9.31 3.94
C GLN A 167 -15.45 7.95 3.39
N LEU A 168 -14.61 7.43 2.50
CA LEU A 168 -14.71 6.04 2.05
C LEU A 168 -14.53 5.07 3.22
N SER A 169 -15.15 3.91 3.09
CA SER A 169 -14.98 2.80 4.02
C SER A 169 -15.25 1.49 3.31
N THR A 170 -14.38 0.52 3.54
CA THR A 170 -14.55 -0.84 3.06
C THR A 170 -15.70 -1.56 3.77
N PRO A 171 -16.19 -2.68 3.21
CA PRO A 171 -17.24 -3.49 3.83
C PRO A 171 -16.91 -4.00 5.24
N TRP A 172 -15.63 -4.18 5.57
CA TRP A 172 -15.17 -4.78 6.84
C TRP A 172 -14.96 -3.76 7.96
N ALA A 173 -14.84 -2.47 7.66
CA ALA A 173 -14.57 -1.44 8.67
C ALA A 173 -15.60 -1.43 9.80
N LYS A 174 -16.87 -1.73 9.48
CA LYS A 174 -17.97 -1.82 10.47
C LYS A 174 -17.82 -2.97 11.47
N ASP A 175 -17.03 -3.99 11.13
CA ASP A 175 -16.82 -5.18 11.94
C ASP A 175 -15.63 -5.01 12.88
N VAL A 176 -14.95 -3.87 12.84
CA VAL A 176 -13.79 -3.55 13.67
C VAL A 176 -14.22 -2.81 14.93
N GLY A 177 -13.69 -3.25 16.08
CA GLY A 177 -13.88 -2.60 17.36
C GLY A 177 -12.79 -2.94 18.38
N PRO A 178 -12.86 -2.35 19.58
CA PRO A 178 -11.84 -2.51 20.63
C PRO A 178 -11.59 -3.94 21.11
N ASP A 179 -12.54 -4.85 20.91
CA ASP A 179 -12.48 -6.23 21.42
C ASP A 179 -12.12 -7.27 20.35
N ASN A 180 -12.00 -6.85 19.09
CA ASN A 180 -11.80 -7.74 17.94
C ASN A 180 -10.91 -7.15 16.83
N ALA A 181 -10.02 -6.20 17.17
CA ALA A 181 -9.00 -5.71 16.24
C ALA A 181 -7.91 -6.79 16.04
N HIS A 182 -7.91 -7.43 14.86
CA HIS A 182 -6.99 -8.52 14.49
C HIS A 182 -6.84 -9.60 15.59
N PRO A 183 -7.90 -10.35 15.94
CA PRO A 183 -7.91 -11.30 17.05
C PRO A 183 -7.09 -12.58 16.80
N GLU A 184 -6.68 -12.81 15.57
CA GLU A 184 -5.94 -13.98 15.12
C GLU A 184 -4.47 -14.00 15.58
N TYR A 185 -3.87 -15.19 15.63
CA TYR A 185 -2.44 -15.30 15.99
C TYR A 185 -1.56 -14.71 14.87
N PRO A 186 -0.62 -13.78 15.17
CA PRO A 186 0.09 -13.01 14.15
C PRO A 186 1.12 -13.79 13.32
N ARG A 187 1.71 -14.87 13.85
CA ARG A 187 2.83 -15.58 13.20
C ARG A 187 2.49 -17.02 12.75
N PRO A 188 1.81 -17.23 11.60
CA PRO A 188 1.48 -18.56 11.08
C PRO A 188 2.66 -19.53 10.93
N GLN A 189 3.90 -19.05 10.79
CA GLN A 189 5.12 -19.87 10.70
C GLN A 189 5.85 -20.08 12.03
N LEU A 190 5.30 -19.58 13.15
CA LEU A 190 5.85 -19.79 14.48
C LEU A 190 4.75 -19.72 15.53
N THR A 191 3.87 -20.73 15.53
CA THR A 191 2.69 -20.77 16.40
C THR A 191 2.99 -21.40 17.76
N ARG A 192 2.31 -20.87 18.78
CA ARG A 192 2.26 -21.39 20.14
C ARG A 192 0.83 -21.36 20.64
N ASP A 193 0.45 -22.34 21.46
CA ASP A 193 -0.92 -22.44 21.98
C ASP A 193 -1.24 -21.35 23.02
N GLN A 194 -0.26 -21.00 23.86
CA GLN A 194 -0.43 -20.01 24.91
C GLN A 194 0.04 -18.64 24.42
N TRP A 195 -0.89 -17.70 24.31
CA TRP A 195 -0.62 -16.32 23.96
C TRP A 195 -1.82 -15.44 24.35
N ARG A 196 -1.65 -14.12 24.32
CA ARG A 196 -2.72 -13.16 24.51
C ARG A 196 -2.51 -11.95 23.63
N ASN A 197 -3.52 -11.63 22.84
CA ASN A 197 -3.58 -10.42 22.04
C ASN A 197 -3.67 -9.18 22.94
N LEU A 198 -2.93 -8.13 22.58
CA LEU A 198 -2.90 -6.83 23.25
C LEU A 198 -3.36 -5.69 22.33
N ASN A 199 -3.99 -5.98 21.19
CA ASN A 199 -4.74 -5.02 20.38
C ASN A 199 -6.01 -4.54 21.10
N GLY A 200 -6.65 -3.51 20.54
CA GLY A 200 -7.86 -2.89 21.07
C GLY A 200 -7.63 -1.45 21.53
N SER A 201 -8.46 -0.94 22.44
CA SER A 201 -8.30 0.44 22.93
C SER A 201 -7.07 0.61 23.82
N TRP A 202 -6.21 1.56 23.48
CA TRP A 202 -5.09 2.05 24.31
C TRP A 202 -5.34 3.51 24.69
N GLN A 203 -4.66 3.97 25.73
CA GLN A 203 -4.56 5.40 26.04
C GLN A 203 -3.49 6.03 25.14
N PHE A 204 -3.73 7.25 24.69
CA PHE A 204 -2.88 7.96 23.73
C PHE A 204 -2.66 9.41 24.15
N ALA A 205 -1.50 9.96 23.78
CA ALA A 205 -1.21 11.39 23.80
C ALA A 205 -0.07 11.71 22.82
N ALA A 206 -0.13 12.89 22.21
CA ALA A 206 1.04 13.52 21.59
C ALA A 206 2.18 13.67 22.60
N ALA A 207 3.42 13.65 22.11
CA ALA A 207 4.62 13.80 22.91
C ALA A 207 5.53 14.89 22.33
N LYS A 208 6.47 15.36 23.15
CA LYS A 208 7.54 16.27 22.72
C LYS A 208 8.89 15.59 22.73
N GLU A 209 9.82 16.13 21.95
CA GLU A 209 11.21 15.69 22.02
C GLU A 209 11.76 15.83 23.45
N GLY A 210 12.45 14.79 23.94
CA GLY A 210 13.02 14.75 25.28
C GLY A 210 12.00 14.57 26.42
N GLU A 211 10.71 14.40 26.11
CA GLU A 211 9.69 14.12 27.12
C GLU A 211 9.95 12.75 27.78
N LYS A 212 9.79 12.68 29.11
CA LYS A 212 9.95 11.44 29.86
C LYS A 212 8.72 10.54 29.71
N PRO A 213 8.86 9.21 29.78
CA PRO A 213 7.72 8.31 29.70
C PRO A 213 6.69 8.62 30.80
N PRO A 214 5.37 8.64 30.49
CA PRO A 214 4.30 9.01 31.42
C PRO A 214 3.97 7.90 32.43
N VAL A 215 4.97 7.41 33.16
CA VAL A 215 4.86 6.29 34.12
C VAL A 215 3.85 6.60 35.22
N GLY A 216 2.88 5.71 35.42
CA GLY A 216 1.81 5.87 36.40
C GLY A 216 0.78 6.96 36.08
N GLN A 217 0.85 7.59 34.90
CA GLN A 217 -0.07 8.65 34.48
C GLN A 217 -1.10 8.12 33.49
N ARG A 218 -2.33 8.63 33.54
CA ARG A 218 -3.35 8.34 32.52
C ARG A 218 -3.19 9.32 31.37
N LEU A 219 -3.25 8.81 30.14
CA LEU A 219 -3.33 9.66 28.95
C LEU A 219 -4.79 9.96 28.62
N LYS A 220 -5.03 11.14 28.04
CA LYS A 220 -6.37 11.72 27.88
C LYS A 220 -7.15 11.11 26.73
N GLU A 221 -6.46 10.77 25.66
CA GLU A 221 -7.08 10.29 24.42
C GLU A 221 -7.07 8.76 24.35
N ARG A 222 -7.75 8.23 23.34
CA ARG A 222 -7.82 6.80 23.05
C ARG A 222 -7.50 6.56 21.60
N ILE A 223 -6.83 5.44 21.36
CA ILE A 223 -6.50 4.96 20.03
C ILE A 223 -6.80 3.46 19.93
N LEU A 224 -7.29 3.01 18.78
CA LEU A 224 -7.48 1.60 18.48
C LEU A 224 -6.20 1.02 17.86
N VAL A 225 -5.48 0.20 18.62
CA VAL A 225 -4.32 -0.54 18.13
C VAL A 225 -4.81 -1.83 17.46
N PRO A 226 -4.31 -2.20 16.26
CA PRO A 226 -3.07 -1.71 15.67
C PRO A 226 -3.29 -0.85 14.42
N TYR A 227 -4.20 0.13 14.45
CA TYR A 227 -4.39 1.00 13.29
C TYR A 227 -3.51 2.26 13.40
N PRO A 228 -2.92 2.76 12.28
CA PRO A 228 -2.06 3.94 12.28
C PRO A 228 -2.76 5.16 12.86
N VAL A 229 -2.02 6.09 13.46
CA VAL A 229 -2.58 7.28 14.14
C VAL A 229 -3.48 8.09 13.20
N GLU A 230 -3.08 8.22 11.94
CA GLU A 230 -3.75 9.00 10.89
C GLU A 230 -5.01 8.30 10.34
N SER A 231 -5.19 7.01 10.61
CA SER A 231 -6.31 6.25 10.06
C SER A 231 -7.63 6.53 10.77
N LYS A 232 -8.74 6.36 10.04
CA LYS A 232 -10.10 6.47 10.60
C LYS A 232 -10.36 5.42 11.68
N LEU A 233 -9.90 4.19 11.49
CA LEU A 233 -10.10 3.09 12.43
C LEU A 233 -9.39 3.31 13.77
N SER A 234 -8.29 4.08 13.81
CA SER A 234 -7.60 4.41 15.04
C SER A 234 -8.42 5.33 15.95
N GLY A 235 -9.27 6.17 15.35
CA GLY A 235 -10.06 7.20 16.01
C GLY A 235 -9.30 8.49 16.33
N VAL A 236 -8.07 8.66 15.83
CA VAL A 236 -7.22 9.83 16.09
C VAL A 236 -7.13 10.78 14.89
N GLU A 237 -6.98 10.24 13.67
CA GLU A 237 -7.08 10.96 12.38
C GLU A 237 -6.21 12.23 12.25
N ARG A 238 -5.01 12.21 12.82
CA ARG A 238 -4.02 13.29 12.67
C ARG A 238 -2.60 12.76 12.75
N HIS A 239 -1.66 13.51 12.19
CA HIS A 239 -0.24 13.19 12.30
C HIS A 239 0.34 13.71 13.63
N GLU A 240 1.27 12.94 14.19
CA GLU A 240 2.09 13.30 15.35
C GLU A 240 3.49 12.72 15.13
N ASP A 241 4.54 13.55 15.08
CA ASP A 241 5.90 13.02 14.94
C ASP A 241 6.28 12.15 16.14
N ARG A 242 5.76 12.51 17.33
CA ARG A 242 6.09 11.87 18.61
C ARG A 242 4.84 11.62 19.42
N MET A 243 4.75 10.43 20.00
CA MET A 243 3.54 10.00 20.68
C MET A 243 3.81 8.98 21.80
N TRP A 244 2.91 8.96 22.78
CA TRP A 244 2.89 7.97 23.86
C TRP A 244 1.62 7.12 23.78
N TYR A 245 1.81 5.81 23.82
CA TYR A 245 0.76 4.82 24.04
C TYR A 245 0.85 4.27 25.45
N ARG A 246 -0.30 3.98 26.06
CA ARG A 246 -0.37 3.30 27.35
C ARG A 246 -1.50 2.27 27.40
N ARG A 247 -1.17 1.08 27.88
CA ARG A 247 -2.13 0.01 28.19
C ARG A 247 -1.76 -0.69 29.49
N THR A 248 -2.72 -1.36 30.10
CA THR A 248 -2.48 -2.29 31.20
C THR A 248 -2.79 -3.72 30.79
N PHE A 249 -2.03 -4.69 31.30
CA PHE A 249 -2.28 -6.10 31.06
C PHE A 249 -2.09 -6.93 32.34
N THR A 250 -2.64 -8.14 32.36
CA THR A 250 -2.44 -9.11 33.45
C THR A 250 -1.96 -10.42 32.86
N VAL A 251 -0.87 -10.93 33.42
CA VAL A 251 -0.28 -12.22 33.03
C VAL A 251 -1.12 -13.35 33.66
N PRO A 252 -1.65 -14.30 32.87
CA PRO A 252 -2.38 -15.43 33.41
C PRO A 252 -1.53 -16.26 34.39
N ALA A 253 -2.09 -16.61 35.55
CA ALA A 253 -1.34 -17.29 36.61
C ALA A 253 -0.88 -18.71 36.22
N ASP A 254 -1.65 -19.38 35.37
CA ASP A 254 -1.37 -20.71 34.83
C ASP A 254 -0.20 -20.73 33.83
N TRP A 255 0.25 -19.57 33.35
CA TRP A 255 1.43 -19.46 32.49
C TRP A 255 2.75 -19.65 33.26
N LYS A 256 2.75 -19.56 34.60
CA LYS A 256 3.93 -19.80 35.46
C LYS A 256 5.18 -19.00 35.06
N VAL A 257 4.97 -17.76 34.61
CA VAL A 257 6.05 -16.80 34.31
C VAL A 257 6.82 -16.46 35.59
N GLY A 258 8.15 -16.42 35.52
CA GLY A 258 9.04 -16.12 36.65
C GLY A 258 9.50 -17.34 37.46
N ASP A 259 8.94 -18.53 37.19
CA ASP A 259 9.46 -19.82 37.68
C ASP A 259 10.24 -20.51 36.55
N LYS A 260 9.53 -21.20 35.64
CA LYS A 260 10.13 -21.98 34.54
C LYS A 260 9.92 -21.38 33.16
N LYS A 261 9.14 -20.30 33.08
CA LYS A 261 8.82 -19.59 31.84
C LYS A 261 9.19 -18.13 31.94
N ARG A 262 9.49 -17.55 30.79
CA ARG A 262 9.73 -16.13 30.58
C ARG A 262 8.53 -15.56 29.82
N LEU A 263 8.28 -14.26 29.93
CA LEU A 263 7.23 -13.59 29.19
C LEU A 263 7.84 -12.75 28.07
N ARG A 264 7.49 -13.08 26.84
CA ARG A 264 7.84 -12.31 25.66
C ARG A 264 6.69 -11.35 25.35
N LEU A 265 7.00 -10.07 25.22
CA LEU A 265 6.13 -9.08 24.60
C LEU A 265 6.59 -8.90 23.16
N ASN A 266 5.68 -8.98 22.20
CA ASN A 266 6.00 -8.93 20.77
C ASN A 266 5.21 -7.80 20.10
N PHE A 267 5.87 -7.17 19.14
CA PHE A 267 5.33 -6.12 18.29
C PHE A 267 5.61 -6.55 16.85
N ASP A 268 4.57 -6.68 16.04
CA ASP A 268 4.75 -7.09 14.65
C ASP A 268 5.34 -5.95 13.80
N ALA A 269 4.92 -4.70 14.05
CA ALA A 269 5.54 -3.50 13.50
C ALA A 269 5.10 -2.25 14.28
N VAL A 270 6.01 -1.28 14.40
CA VAL A 270 5.77 0.05 14.96
C VAL A 270 6.54 1.05 14.10
N ASP A 271 5.85 1.98 13.45
CA ASP A 271 6.49 2.96 12.57
C ASP A 271 6.80 4.26 13.35
N TRP A 272 8.05 4.71 13.48
CA TRP A 272 9.29 4.08 13.00
C TRP A 272 10.28 3.68 14.10
N GLN A 273 10.47 4.53 15.11
CA GLN A 273 11.33 4.26 16.26
C GLN A 273 10.51 4.09 17.53
N ALA A 274 10.67 2.96 18.22
CA ALA A 274 9.90 2.61 19.41
C ALA A 274 10.77 2.48 20.66
N GLU A 275 10.26 2.96 21.79
CA GLU A 275 10.80 2.68 23.13
C GLU A 275 9.71 2.04 24.01
N VAL A 276 9.99 0.87 24.57
CA VAL A 276 8.99 0.10 25.32
C VAL A 276 9.34 0.06 26.80
N TYR A 277 8.36 0.37 27.64
CA TYR A 277 8.49 0.39 29.10
C TYR A 277 7.44 -0.52 29.74
N VAL A 278 7.87 -1.34 30.70
CA VAL A 278 6.97 -2.11 31.57
C VAL A 278 7.20 -1.68 33.01
N ASN A 279 6.15 -1.20 33.67
CA ASN A 279 6.18 -0.70 35.05
C ASN A 279 7.26 0.36 35.32
N GLY A 280 7.58 1.18 34.31
CA GLY A 280 8.61 2.22 34.36
C GLY A 280 10.02 1.76 34.00
N THR A 281 10.25 0.46 33.79
CA THR A 281 11.53 -0.08 33.32
C THR A 281 11.52 -0.14 31.80
N ARG A 282 12.51 0.47 31.13
CA ARG A 282 12.72 0.29 29.68
C ARG A 282 13.13 -1.14 29.40
N VAL A 283 12.36 -1.85 28.57
CA VAL A 283 12.56 -3.27 28.25
C VAL A 283 13.00 -3.51 26.81
N ALA A 284 12.76 -2.56 25.91
CA ALA A 284 13.24 -2.62 24.53
C ALA A 284 13.35 -1.23 23.91
N ASP A 285 14.16 -1.17 22.87
CA ASP A 285 14.22 -0.11 21.87
C ASP A 285 14.29 -0.75 20.48
N HIS A 286 13.66 -0.12 19.50
CA HIS A 286 13.62 -0.63 18.14
C HIS A 286 13.58 0.53 17.15
N ARG A 287 14.20 0.35 15.99
CA ARG A 287 14.19 1.30 14.87
C ARG A 287 13.99 0.50 13.58
N GLY A 288 12.84 0.68 12.96
CA GLY A 288 12.40 -0.04 11.77
C GLY A 288 10.88 -0.15 11.73
N GLY A 289 10.27 0.34 10.65
CA GLY A 289 8.82 0.55 10.58
C GLY A 289 8.03 -0.66 10.12
N TYR A 290 8.71 -1.64 9.55
CA TYR A 290 8.12 -2.72 8.76
C TYR A 290 8.55 -4.11 9.22
N ASP A 291 9.18 -4.20 10.40
CA ASP A 291 9.76 -5.43 10.90
C ASP A 291 9.42 -5.67 12.38
N ARG A 292 9.33 -6.95 12.73
CA ARG A 292 8.92 -7.39 14.07
C ARG A 292 10.07 -7.34 15.06
N PHE A 293 9.76 -6.96 16.30
CA PHE A 293 10.68 -7.02 17.43
C PHE A 293 9.98 -7.50 18.70
N SER A 294 10.77 -7.81 19.72
CA SER A 294 10.23 -8.35 20.96
C SER A 294 11.12 -8.06 22.15
N ALA A 295 10.50 -8.07 23.34
CA ALA A 295 11.14 -7.79 24.60
C ALA A 295 10.86 -8.93 25.58
N ASP A 296 11.88 -9.36 26.30
CA ASP A 296 11.69 -10.16 27.49
C ASP A 296 11.35 -9.25 28.67
N VAL A 297 10.11 -9.34 29.14
CA VAL A 297 9.61 -8.44 30.18
C VAL A 297 9.58 -9.07 31.56
N THR A 298 10.04 -10.32 31.69
CA THR A 298 9.88 -11.16 32.89
C THR A 298 10.34 -10.43 34.16
N ASP A 299 11.53 -9.85 34.12
CA ASP A 299 12.18 -9.24 35.28
C ASP A 299 11.62 -7.83 35.60
N ALA A 300 10.84 -7.24 34.69
CA ALA A 300 10.13 -5.97 34.91
C ALA A 300 8.72 -6.17 35.48
N LEU A 301 8.22 -7.41 35.54
CA LEU A 301 6.88 -7.71 36.04
C LEU A 301 6.78 -7.50 37.56
N ARG A 302 5.57 -7.14 38.00
CA ARG A 302 5.17 -7.15 39.41
C ARG A 302 4.25 -8.35 39.63
N PRO A 303 4.74 -9.49 40.18
CA PRO A 303 3.96 -10.73 40.28
C PRO A 303 2.59 -10.54 40.93
N GLY A 304 1.55 -11.17 40.37
CA GLY A 304 0.18 -11.11 40.87
C GLY A 304 -0.53 -9.76 40.72
N ARG A 305 0.07 -8.79 40.01
CA ARG A 305 -0.51 -7.45 39.79
C ARG A 305 -0.85 -7.22 38.31
N THR A 306 -1.66 -6.19 38.07
CA THR A 306 -1.77 -5.59 36.74
C THR A 306 -0.48 -4.83 36.42
N GLN A 307 0.00 -5.02 35.19
CA GLN A 307 1.22 -4.42 34.66
C GLN A 307 0.86 -3.18 33.83
N GLU A 308 1.73 -2.17 33.86
CA GLU A 308 1.65 -1.02 32.97
C GLU A 308 2.60 -1.22 31.79
N LEU A 309 2.09 -1.05 30.58
CA LEU A 309 2.83 -1.01 29.33
C LEU A 309 2.74 0.40 28.75
N ILE A 310 3.90 1.01 28.47
CA ILE A 310 4.03 2.29 27.79
C ILE A 310 4.91 2.10 26.57
N VAL A 311 4.51 2.68 25.44
CA VAL A 311 5.29 2.68 24.20
C VAL A 311 5.43 4.12 23.73
N GLY A 312 6.66 4.60 23.61
CA GLY A 312 6.96 5.87 22.95
C GLY A 312 7.30 5.61 21.50
N VAL A 313 6.77 6.41 20.59
CA VAL A 313 7.05 6.29 19.16
C VAL A 313 7.52 7.62 18.60
N TYR A 314 8.49 7.57 17.71
CA TYR A 314 8.95 8.66 16.87
C TYR A 314 8.90 8.24 15.40
N ASP A 315 8.19 9.02 14.60
CA ASP A 315 8.11 8.85 13.15
C ASP A 315 8.16 10.23 12.50
N PRO A 316 9.29 10.61 11.88
CA PRO A 316 9.37 11.87 11.16
C PRO A 316 8.65 11.84 9.81
N THR A 317 8.23 10.67 9.32
CA THR A 317 7.84 10.44 7.93
C THR A 317 8.88 11.06 6.99
N ASP A 318 8.56 12.16 6.31
CA ASP A 318 9.45 12.92 5.43
C ASP A 318 9.70 14.37 5.90
N ALA A 319 9.56 14.64 7.20
CA ALA A 319 9.84 15.95 7.79
C ALA A 319 11.21 16.50 7.33
N ALA A 320 11.24 17.77 6.92
CA ALA A 320 12.42 18.37 6.28
C ALA A 320 13.67 18.42 7.17
N ASP A 321 13.49 18.49 8.48
CA ASP A 321 14.53 18.44 9.50
C ASP A 321 14.60 17.07 10.24
N GLY A 322 13.82 16.10 9.77
CA GLY A 322 13.76 14.74 10.30
C GLY A 322 14.83 13.80 9.76
N GLU A 323 14.82 12.57 10.27
CA GLU A 323 15.58 11.48 9.65
C GLU A 323 14.88 11.02 8.36
N ASN A 324 15.59 10.29 7.50
CA ASN A 324 15.03 9.73 6.25
C ASN A 324 14.87 8.20 6.39
N PRO A 325 13.85 7.71 7.11
CA PRO A 325 13.60 6.29 7.23
C PRO A 325 13.08 5.68 5.92
N PRO A 326 13.19 4.36 5.72
CA PRO A 326 12.39 3.67 4.74
C PRO A 326 10.89 3.84 5.08
N MET A 327 10.13 4.51 4.22
CA MET A 327 8.73 4.92 4.47
C MET A 327 7.77 4.56 3.33
N GLY A 328 8.28 4.12 2.18
CA GLY A 328 7.49 3.90 0.97
C GLY A 328 6.88 5.21 0.43
N LYS A 329 5.56 5.20 0.18
CA LYS A 329 4.80 6.32 -0.41
C LYS A 329 4.20 7.31 0.60
N GLN A 330 4.43 7.12 1.90
CA GLN A 330 3.93 8.01 2.95
C GLN A 330 4.53 9.42 2.81
N ARG A 331 3.71 10.48 2.81
CA ARG A 331 4.18 11.88 2.79
C ARG A 331 3.32 12.77 3.67
N LEU A 332 3.93 13.72 4.39
CA LEU A 332 3.23 14.71 5.21
C LEU A 332 2.28 15.61 4.39
N ASP A 333 2.61 15.84 3.11
CA ASP A 333 1.75 16.52 2.13
C ASP A 333 1.38 15.53 1.00
N PRO A 334 0.37 14.67 1.22
CA PRO A 334 0.04 13.60 0.28
C PRO A 334 -0.53 14.17 -1.01
N SER A 335 0.10 13.83 -2.13
CA SER A 335 -0.38 14.22 -3.44
C SER A 335 0.06 13.29 -4.57
N GLY A 336 -0.75 13.23 -5.63
CA GLY A 336 -0.47 12.41 -6.81
C GLY A 336 -0.35 10.92 -6.47
N ILE A 337 0.88 10.40 -6.58
CA ILE A 337 1.22 8.99 -6.31
C ILE A 337 1.70 8.74 -4.86
N PHE A 338 1.66 9.77 -4.00
CA PHE A 338 2.04 9.69 -2.60
C PHE A 338 0.83 9.85 -1.68
N TYR A 339 0.85 9.16 -0.54
CA TYR A 339 -0.35 8.94 0.27
C TYR A 339 -0.18 9.40 1.72
N THR A 340 -1.32 9.44 2.42
CA THR A 340 -1.41 9.80 3.85
C THR A 340 -0.36 9.04 4.69
N PRO A 341 0.34 9.71 5.64
CA PRO A 341 1.25 9.05 6.59
C PRO A 341 0.54 7.97 7.41
N SER A 342 1.30 6.99 7.90
CA SER A 342 0.81 5.82 8.66
C SER A 342 1.79 5.49 9.79
N SER A 343 1.76 6.30 10.83
CA SER A 343 2.68 6.22 11.96
C SER A 343 2.14 5.38 13.12
N GLY A 344 3.03 5.04 14.06
CA GLY A 344 2.66 4.43 15.33
C GLY A 344 2.57 2.90 15.29
N ILE A 345 1.81 2.32 16.22
CA ILE A 345 1.64 0.86 16.29
C ILE A 345 0.62 0.42 15.23
N TRP A 346 1.10 0.00 14.06
CA TRP A 346 0.26 -0.35 12.92
C TRP A 346 0.13 -1.86 12.64
N GLN A 347 0.83 -2.71 13.40
CA GLN A 347 0.56 -4.15 13.41
C GLN A 347 0.46 -4.73 14.83
N THR A 348 0.05 -6.00 14.94
CA THR A 348 -0.43 -6.59 16.20
C THR A 348 0.60 -6.56 17.33
N VAL A 349 0.12 -6.28 18.54
CA VAL A 349 0.89 -6.42 19.79
C VAL A 349 0.34 -7.62 20.57
N TRP A 350 1.21 -8.50 21.05
CA TRP A 350 0.78 -9.65 21.85
C TRP A 350 1.84 -10.09 22.87
N MET A 351 1.44 -10.92 23.82
CA MET A 351 2.35 -11.54 24.77
C MET A 351 2.21 -13.06 24.77
N GLU A 352 3.30 -13.76 25.05
CA GLU A 352 3.35 -15.22 25.11
C GLU A 352 4.35 -15.71 26.16
N PRO A 353 4.02 -16.78 26.91
CA PRO A 353 4.96 -17.39 27.83
C PRO A 353 5.86 -18.37 27.06
N VAL A 354 7.16 -18.18 27.17
CA VAL A 354 8.17 -19.00 26.49
C VAL A 354 9.01 -19.77 27.51
N ALA A 355 9.60 -20.90 27.09
CA ALA A 355 10.61 -21.58 27.91
C ALA A 355 11.87 -20.70 28.04
N THR A 356 12.81 -21.06 28.92
CA THR A 356 14.11 -20.35 29.00
C THR A 356 14.95 -20.53 27.74
N ASP A 357 14.94 -21.72 27.15
CA ASP A 357 15.53 -22.02 25.85
C ASP A 357 14.36 -22.18 24.86
N HIS A 358 14.06 -21.15 24.05
CA HIS A 358 12.89 -21.12 23.16
C HIS A 358 13.24 -20.60 21.77
N VAL A 359 12.40 -20.93 20.79
CA VAL A 359 12.59 -20.56 19.39
C VAL A 359 12.18 -19.10 19.16
N ASP A 360 13.12 -18.24 18.77
CA ASP A 360 12.82 -16.87 18.34
C ASP A 360 12.48 -16.83 16.85
N THR A 361 13.21 -17.60 16.05
CA THR A 361 13.04 -17.65 14.59
C THR A 361 13.31 -19.06 14.07
N LEU A 362 12.54 -19.46 13.06
CA LEU A 362 12.80 -20.64 12.24
C LEU A 362 13.14 -20.17 10.83
N LYS A 363 14.39 -20.37 10.41
CA LYS A 363 14.77 -20.22 9.00
C LYS A 363 14.64 -21.59 8.33
N LEU A 364 13.76 -21.66 7.34
CA LEU A 364 13.40 -22.87 6.61
C LEU A 364 13.83 -22.72 5.16
N THR A 365 14.72 -23.59 4.69
CA THR A 365 15.27 -23.54 3.34
C THR A 365 15.03 -24.87 2.62
N PRO A 366 14.12 -24.94 1.64
CA PRO A 366 13.88 -26.16 0.89
C PRO A 366 15.04 -26.49 -0.05
N ASP A 367 15.47 -27.75 -0.04
CA ASP A 367 16.41 -28.35 -1.00
C ASP A 367 15.63 -29.36 -1.85
N VAL A 368 15.15 -28.91 -3.01
CA VAL A 368 14.35 -29.73 -3.92
C VAL A 368 15.15 -30.91 -4.48
N PRO A 369 16.37 -30.72 -5.05
CA PRO A 369 17.18 -31.85 -5.53
C PRO A 369 17.59 -32.84 -4.43
N GLY A 370 17.87 -32.34 -3.21
CA GLY A 370 18.21 -33.17 -2.06
C GLY A 370 17.01 -33.81 -1.37
N GLU A 371 15.79 -33.53 -1.82
CA GLU A 371 14.52 -33.98 -1.22
C GLU A 371 14.48 -33.74 0.30
N ALA A 372 14.87 -32.54 0.74
CA ALA A 372 14.99 -32.23 2.16
C ALA A 372 14.69 -30.76 2.47
N LEU A 373 14.37 -30.51 3.74
CA LEU A 373 14.26 -29.17 4.31
C LEU A 373 15.43 -28.93 5.26
N THR A 374 16.17 -27.85 5.07
CA THR A 374 17.10 -27.35 6.08
C THR A 374 16.35 -26.45 7.06
N ALA A 375 16.35 -26.81 8.34
CA ALA A 375 15.75 -26.05 9.43
C ALA A 375 16.81 -25.50 10.37
N GLU A 376 16.94 -24.18 10.42
CA GLU A 376 17.80 -23.45 11.37
C GLU A 376 16.95 -22.88 12.50
N VAL A 377 17.19 -23.36 13.73
CA VAL A 377 16.53 -22.86 14.95
C VAL A 377 17.39 -21.77 15.58
N ARG A 378 16.85 -20.55 15.73
CA ARG A 378 17.53 -19.39 16.32
C ARG A 378 16.85 -18.92 17.61
N GLY A 379 17.58 -18.15 18.43
CA GLY A 379 17.13 -17.71 19.76
C GLY A 379 17.35 -18.73 20.89
N VAL A 380 17.90 -19.90 20.55
CA VAL A 380 18.15 -20.99 21.48
C VAL A 380 19.64 -21.09 21.75
N ARG A 381 20.01 -21.31 23.01
CA ARG A 381 21.40 -21.53 23.42
C ARG A 381 21.99 -22.79 22.75
N ASP A 382 23.25 -22.71 22.33
CA ASP A 382 23.92 -23.80 21.64
C ASP A 382 23.91 -25.12 22.42
N GLY A 383 23.76 -26.22 21.69
CA GLY A 383 23.80 -27.56 22.24
C GLY A 383 22.47 -28.07 22.81
N VAL A 384 21.44 -27.23 22.98
CA VAL A 384 20.10 -27.68 23.42
C VAL A 384 19.52 -28.66 22.39
N PRO A 385 18.97 -29.82 22.79
CA PRO A 385 18.40 -30.79 21.85
C PRO A 385 17.25 -30.19 21.04
N VAL A 386 17.23 -30.46 19.74
CA VAL A 386 16.18 -30.03 18.81
C VAL A 386 15.63 -31.25 18.08
N THR A 387 14.32 -31.34 17.92
CA THR A 387 13.65 -32.31 17.06
C THR A 387 12.69 -31.58 16.14
N ALA A 388 12.81 -31.81 14.84
CA ALA A 388 11.95 -31.25 13.82
C ALA A 388 11.28 -32.40 13.04
N THR A 389 9.95 -32.39 12.98
CA THR A 389 9.16 -33.41 12.28
C THR A 389 8.26 -32.74 11.25
N ALA A 390 8.41 -33.14 9.99
CA ALA A 390 7.59 -32.68 8.88
C ALA A 390 6.41 -33.63 8.64
N TYR A 391 5.26 -33.06 8.29
CA TYR A 391 4.01 -33.77 8.03
C TYR A 391 3.39 -33.31 6.71
N ASP A 392 2.85 -34.27 5.96
CA ASP A 392 1.92 -34.06 4.85
C ASP A 392 0.52 -34.48 5.32
N GLY A 393 -0.34 -33.49 5.56
CA GLY A 393 -1.57 -33.68 6.31
C GLY A 393 -1.28 -34.29 7.69
N ARG A 394 -1.73 -35.53 7.94
CA ARG A 394 -1.48 -36.25 9.19
C ARG A 394 -0.29 -37.22 9.13
N ARG A 395 0.30 -37.41 7.96
CA ARG A 395 1.36 -38.38 7.72
C ARG A 395 2.71 -37.75 8.00
N VAL A 396 3.52 -38.37 8.86
CA VAL A 396 4.93 -37.99 9.03
C VAL A 396 5.68 -38.30 7.74
N VAL A 397 6.33 -37.30 7.15
CA VAL A 397 7.17 -37.46 5.94
C VAL A 397 8.67 -37.47 6.28
N GLY A 398 9.05 -36.85 7.40
CA GLY A 398 10.44 -36.87 7.86
C GLY A 398 10.60 -36.40 9.29
N THR A 399 11.69 -36.82 9.93
CA THR A 399 12.10 -36.35 11.25
C THR A 399 13.61 -36.19 11.27
N ALA A 400 14.08 -35.08 11.83
CA ALA A 400 15.47 -34.84 12.15
C ALA A 400 15.62 -34.52 13.64
N THR A 401 16.70 -35.03 14.24
CA THR A 401 17.10 -34.70 15.60
C THR A 401 18.51 -34.14 15.59
N GLY A 402 18.74 -33.08 16.34
CA GLY A 402 20.04 -32.43 16.40
C GLY A 402 20.18 -31.59 17.66
N ARG A 403 21.02 -30.56 17.57
CA ARG A 403 21.23 -29.60 18.64
C ARG A 403 21.20 -28.19 18.06
N ALA A 404 20.70 -27.23 18.85
CA ALA A 404 20.76 -25.81 18.53
C ALA A 404 22.21 -25.36 18.26
N GLY A 405 22.36 -24.36 17.38
CA GLY A 405 23.65 -23.91 16.83
C GLY A 405 24.08 -24.67 15.56
N LYS A 406 23.32 -25.67 15.11
CA LYS A 406 23.55 -26.38 13.85
C LYS A 406 22.24 -26.55 13.07
N PRO A 407 22.24 -26.41 11.73
CA PRO A 407 21.08 -26.71 10.91
C PRO A 407 20.67 -28.19 11.03
N LEU A 408 19.37 -28.46 10.97
CA LEU A 408 18.81 -29.81 10.87
C LEU A 408 18.36 -30.06 9.43
N THR A 409 18.70 -31.22 8.88
CA THR A 409 18.21 -31.67 7.56
C THR A 409 17.04 -32.63 7.76
N VAL A 410 15.82 -32.15 7.53
CA VAL A 410 14.60 -32.96 7.63
C VAL A 410 14.29 -33.57 6.25
N PRO A 411 14.26 -34.90 6.10
CA PRO A 411 13.97 -35.53 4.81
C PRO A 411 12.52 -35.29 4.38
N VAL A 412 12.29 -35.08 3.09
CA VAL A 412 10.98 -34.92 2.45
C VAL A 412 11.00 -35.70 1.13
N PRO A 413 11.02 -37.05 1.20
CA PRO A 413 11.22 -37.89 0.02
C PRO A 413 10.10 -37.73 -0.99
N SER A 414 10.46 -37.67 -2.28
CA SER A 414 9.53 -37.44 -3.40
C SER A 414 8.58 -36.26 -3.13
N PRO A 415 9.11 -35.04 -2.94
CA PRO A 415 8.33 -33.92 -2.46
C PRO A 415 7.24 -33.51 -3.46
N HIS A 416 6.00 -33.38 -2.98
CA HIS A 416 4.96 -32.58 -3.62
C HIS A 416 5.40 -31.11 -3.58
N LEU A 417 5.71 -30.56 -4.75
CA LEU A 417 6.26 -29.20 -4.88
C LEU A 417 5.17 -28.14 -4.79
N TRP A 418 5.53 -27.00 -4.19
CA TRP A 418 4.70 -25.80 -4.17
C TRP A 418 4.81 -25.06 -5.51
N SER A 419 3.67 -24.59 -6.03
CA SER A 419 3.57 -23.69 -7.17
C SER A 419 2.27 -22.87 -7.11
N PRO A 420 2.11 -21.82 -7.96
CA PRO A 420 0.86 -21.06 -8.00
C PRO A 420 -0.40 -21.88 -8.35
N ASP A 421 -0.25 -22.95 -9.13
CA ASP A 421 -1.36 -23.84 -9.52
C ASP A 421 -1.58 -24.98 -8.51
N ASP A 422 -0.55 -25.30 -7.73
CA ASP A 422 -0.55 -26.38 -6.75
C ASP A 422 0.22 -25.95 -5.48
N PRO A 423 -0.39 -25.12 -4.61
CA PRO A 423 0.30 -24.51 -3.47
C PRO A 423 0.42 -25.46 -2.27
N HIS A 424 1.10 -26.59 -2.47
CA HIS A 424 1.26 -27.60 -1.43
C HIS A 424 2.13 -27.12 -0.27
N LEU A 425 1.62 -27.25 0.97
CA LEU A 425 2.31 -26.86 2.20
C LEU A 425 2.38 -28.05 3.17
N TYR A 426 3.58 -28.34 3.64
CA TYR A 426 3.85 -29.29 4.72
C TYR A 426 3.76 -28.60 6.06
N GLN A 427 3.31 -29.33 7.09
CA GLN A 427 3.36 -28.86 8.47
C GLN A 427 4.69 -29.26 9.11
N LEU A 428 5.26 -28.40 9.93
CA LEU A 428 6.51 -28.66 10.65
C LEU A 428 6.27 -28.46 12.15
N LYS A 429 6.59 -29.47 12.96
CA LYS A 429 6.59 -29.34 14.41
C LYS A 429 8.03 -29.36 14.91
N VAL A 430 8.42 -28.33 15.66
CA VAL A 430 9.76 -28.21 16.23
C VAL A 430 9.67 -28.23 17.75
N THR A 431 10.43 -29.12 18.38
CA THR A 431 10.59 -29.20 19.83
C THR A 431 12.03 -28.88 20.20
N VAL A 432 12.20 -27.94 21.11
CA VAL A 432 13.50 -27.53 21.68
C VAL A 432 13.53 -27.90 23.16
N GLY A 433 14.57 -28.63 23.57
CA GLY A 433 14.70 -29.13 24.94
C GLY A 433 13.96 -30.44 25.18
N ARG A 434 13.70 -30.79 26.45
CA ARG A 434 13.06 -32.05 26.85
C ARG A 434 12.01 -31.83 27.94
N GLY A 435 11.06 -32.77 28.03
CA GLY A 435 10.09 -32.80 29.12
C GLY A 435 9.17 -31.59 29.15
N THR A 436 8.92 -31.09 30.37
CA THR A 436 8.01 -29.97 30.65
C THR A 436 8.64 -28.60 30.43
N SER A 437 9.97 -28.51 30.30
CA SER A 437 10.69 -27.27 29.98
C SER A 437 10.94 -27.11 28.48
N ALA A 438 10.44 -28.01 27.65
CA ALA A 438 10.63 -27.93 26.21
C ALA A 438 9.71 -26.85 25.59
N ASP A 439 10.28 -26.03 24.72
CA ASP A 439 9.52 -25.17 23.82
C ASP A 439 9.01 -26.00 22.64
N ARG A 440 7.76 -25.75 22.24
CA ARG A 440 7.11 -26.45 21.12
C ARG A 440 6.46 -25.40 20.26
N VAL A 441 6.83 -25.41 18.99
CA VAL A 441 6.28 -24.51 17.98
C VAL A 441 5.81 -25.30 16.78
N GLU A 442 4.74 -24.82 16.14
CA GLU A 442 4.34 -25.30 14.82
C GLU A 442 4.66 -24.25 13.76
N SER A 443 4.95 -24.73 12.55
CA SER A 443 5.24 -23.96 11.35
C SER A 443 4.70 -24.70 10.14
N TYR A 444 4.88 -24.12 8.96
CA TYR A 444 4.71 -24.80 7.68
C TYR A 444 5.85 -24.43 6.73
N PHE A 445 5.97 -25.15 5.61
CA PHE A 445 6.89 -24.83 4.52
C PHE A 445 6.37 -25.40 3.18
N GLY A 446 6.84 -24.83 2.07
CA GLY A 446 6.62 -25.35 0.72
C GLY A 446 7.94 -25.80 0.10
N MET A 447 7.94 -26.93 -0.60
CA MET A 447 9.11 -27.41 -1.35
C MET A 447 9.10 -26.78 -2.74
N ARG A 448 9.99 -25.82 -3.02
CA ARG A 448 10.11 -25.20 -4.35
C ARG A 448 11.49 -24.62 -4.59
N SER A 449 11.88 -24.51 -5.85
CA SER A 449 13.10 -23.80 -6.29
C SER A 449 12.78 -22.75 -7.34
N ILE A 450 13.52 -21.63 -7.33
CA ILE A 450 13.42 -20.58 -8.34
C ILE A 450 14.83 -20.22 -8.84
N ALA A 451 14.98 -19.96 -10.13
CA ALA A 451 16.24 -19.58 -10.75
C ALA A 451 16.00 -18.85 -12.08
N VAL A 452 17.05 -18.23 -12.62
CA VAL A 452 17.13 -17.85 -14.03
C VAL A 452 17.88 -18.94 -14.79
N LYS A 453 17.36 -19.35 -15.95
CA LYS A 453 18.01 -20.31 -16.85
C LYS A 453 17.78 -19.92 -18.30
N GLU A 454 18.74 -20.30 -19.15
CA GLU A 454 18.56 -20.21 -20.59
C GLU A 454 17.55 -21.26 -21.06
N VAL A 455 16.51 -20.81 -21.76
CA VAL A 455 15.46 -21.63 -22.37
C VAL A 455 15.19 -21.06 -23.76
N ASP A 456 15.37 -21.88 -24.79
CA ASP A 456 15.24 -21.49 -26.20
C ASP A 456 16.07 -20.24 -26.57
N GLY A 457 17.31 -20.19 -26.07
CA GLY A 457 18.26 -19.10 -26.36
C GLY A 457 17.98 -17.78 -25.63
N LYS A 458 17.05 -17.76 -24.67
CA LYS A 458 16.72 -16.57 -23.87
C LYS A 458 16.79 -16.88 -22.37
N GLN A 459 17.26 -15.93 -21.57
CA GLN A 459 17.22 -16.05 -20.11
C GLN A 459 15.78 -15.92 -19.61
N ARG A 460 15.31 -16.93 -18.89
CA ARG A 460 13.96 -17.00 -18.35
C ARG A 460 13.94 -17.38 -16.89
N THR A 461 12.96 -16.85 -16.17
CA THR A 461 12.67 -17.34 -14.83
C THR A 461 12.08 -18.75 -14.89
N VAL A 462 12.61 -19.64 -14.06
CA VAL A 462 12.11 -21.01 -13.91
C VAL A 462 11.70 -21.29 -12.46
N LEU A 463 10.52 -21.89 -12.29
CA LEU A 463 10.03 -22.41 -11.02
C LEU A 463 10.05 -23.94 -11.10
N ASN A 464 10.68 -24.59 -10.12
CA ASN A 464 10.82 -26.05 -10.08
C ASN A 464 11.43 -26.63 -11.38
N GLY A 465 12.34 -25.87 -12.00
CA GLY A 465 13.03 -26.23 -13.24
C GLY A 465 12.22 -26.03 -14.53
N LYS A 466 11.00 -25.47 -14.47
CA LYS A 466 10.16 -25.19 -15.64
C LYS A 466 9.98 -23.68 -15.84
N PRO A 467 9.91 -23.16 -17.08
CA PRO A 467 9.62 -21.76 -17.35
C PRO A 467 8.33 -21.31 -16.64
N ILE A 468 8.35 -20.13 -16.06
CA ILE A 468 7.18 -19.50 -15.44
C ILE A 468 7.14 -18.03 -15.84
N PHE A 469 5.93 -17.53 -16.09
CA PHE A 469 5.68 -16.11 -16.30
C PHE A 469 5.00 -15.52 -15.07
N SER A 470 5.57 -14.48 -14.49
CA SER A 470 5.01 -13.77 -13.35
C SER A 470 4.04 -12.68 -13.82
N MET A 471 2.74 -12.98 -13.80
CA MET A 471 1.71 -11.97 -14.02
C MET A 471 1.23 -11.44 -12.68
N ALA A 472 1.50 -10.18 -12.38
CA ALA A 472 1.21 -9.53 -11.11
C ALA A 472 0.49 -8.19 -11.27
N THR A 473 0.03 -7.63 -10.15
CA THR A 473 -0.22 -6.19 -10.01
C THR A 473 0.67 -5.62 -8.91
N LEU A 474 0.83 -4.29 -8.86
CA LEU A 474 1.23 -3.64 -7.62
C LEU A 474 0.10 -3.79 -6.60
N ASP A 475 0.51 -4.05 -5.37
CA ASP A 475 -0.34 -3.99 -4.19
C ASP A 475 0.30 -2.98 -3.23
N GLN A 476 -0.24 -1.75 -3.25
CA GLN A 476 0.20 -0.66 -2.36
C GLN A 476 -0.11 -0.97 -0.88
N GLY A 477 -1.11 -1.81 -0.60
CA GLY A 477 -1.51 -2.17 0.76
C GLY A 477 -2.16 -1.02 1.56
N PHE A 478 -2.79 -0.05 0.89
CA PHE A 478 -3.52 1.04 1.55
C PHE A 478 -5.04 0.76 1.62
N TRP A 479 -5.65 1.22 2.70
CA TRP A 479 -7.06 1.06 3.02
C TRP A 479 -7.67 2.43 3.38
N PRO A 480 -8.85 2.81 2.85
CA PRO A 480 -9.43 4.13 3.12
C PRO A 480 -9.79 4.38 4.59
N ASP A 481 -9.94 3.31 5.37
CA ASP A 481 -10.33 3.33 6.77
C ASP A 481 -9.16 2.97 7.71
N GLY A 482 -8.24 2.10 7.30
CA GLY A 482 -7.11 1.64 8.11
C GLY A 482 -5.70 2.05 7.62
N LEU A 483 -5.59 2.77 6.49
CA LEU A 483 -4.34 3.14 5.82
C LEU A 483 -3.42 1.92 5.63
N HIS A 484 -2.29 1.81 6.32
CA HIS A 484 -1.42 0.62 6.23
C HIS A 484 -2.04 -0.67 6.78
N THR A 485 -3.08 -0.60 7.60
CA THR A 485 -3.62 -1.79 8.29
C THR A 485 -4.96 -2.17 7.69
N ALA A 486 -5.02 -3.36 7.08
CA ALA A 486 -6.29 -3.91 6.61
C ALA A 486 -7.30 -3.99 7.77
N PRO A 487 -8.60 -3.70 7.59
CA PRO A 487 -9.54 -3.71 8.71
C PRO A 487 -9.63 -5.04 9.44
N THR A 488 -9.54 -6.15 8.72
CA THR A 488 -9.59 -7.51 9.27
C THR A 488 -8.69 -8.44 8.47
N ASP A 489 -8.38 -9.62 9.01
CA ASP A 489 -7.72 -10.67 8.23
C ASP A 489 -8.51 -11.10 6.98
N GLU A 490 -9.84 -11.04 7.03
CA GLU A 490 -10.68 -11.33 5.87
C GLU A 490 -10.51 -10.27 4.77
N ALA A 491 -10.40 -8.99 5.14
CA ALA A 491 -10.08 -7.91 4.22
C ALA A 491 -8.69 -8.13 3.60
N LEU A 492 -7.68 -8.45 4.42
CA LEU A 492 -6.32 -8.77 3.97
C LEU A 492 -6.32 -9.92 2.96
N ALA A 493 -7.09 -10.97 3.22
CA ALA A 493 -7.25 -12.11 2.33
C ALA A 493 -8.04 -11.80 1.05
N TYR A 494 -8.93 -10.82 1.08
CA TYR A 494 -9.82 -10.48 -0.03
C TYR A 494 -9.03 -10.03 -1.25
N ASP A 495 -8.08 -9.10 -1.08
CA ASP A 495 -7.28 -8.58 -2.20
C ASP A 495 -6.51 -9.74 -2.87
N LEU A 496 -5.87 -10.64 -2.10
CA LEU A 496 -5.17 -11.82 -2.64
C LEU A 496 -6.12 -12.83 -3.32
N LYS A 497 -7.33 -13.03 -2.80
CA LYS A 497 -8.35 -13.86 -3.47
C LYS A 497 -8.80 -13.23 -4.79
N MET A 498 -8.88 -11.90 -4.85
CA MET A 498 -9.23 -11.19 -6.09
C MET A 498 -8.14 -11.33 -7.16
N HIS A 499 -6.86 -11.29 -6.78
CA HIS A 499 -5.75 -11.63 -7.70
C HIS A 499 -5.97 -13.02 -8.34
N LYS A 500 -6.17 -14.07 -7.53
CA LYS A 500 -6.45 -15.43 -8.04
C LYS A 500 -7.73 -15.51 -8.86
N ARG A 501 -8.77 -14.76 -8.48
CA ARG A 501 -10.04 -14.73 -9.21
C ARG A 501 -9.86 -14.15 -10.61
N MET A 502 -9.10 -13.06 -10.74
CA MET A 502 -8.75 -12.39 -11.99
C MET A 502 -7.65 -13.10 -12.79
N GLY A 503 -7.12 -14.23 -12.30
CA GLY A 503 -6.16 -15.06 -13.04
C GLY A 503 -4.69 -14.66 -12.87
N PHE A 504 -4.37 -13.73 -11.96
CA PHE A 504 -2.99 -13.46 -11.58
C PHE A 504 -2.40 -14.67 -10.83
N ASN A 505 -1.13 -14.97 -11.08
CA ASN A 505 -0.37 -16.00 -10.37
C ASN A 505 0.68 -15.42 -9.43
N SER A 506 0.81 -14.09 -9.42
CA SER A 506 1.80 -13.35 -8.66
C SER A 506 1.21 -12.02 -8.15
N VAL A 507 1.88 -11.42 -7.18
CA VAL A 507 1.60 -10.08 -6.63
C VAL A 507 2.91 -9.40 -6.29
N ARG A 508 3.03 -8.10 -6.56
CA ARG A 508 4.16 -7.29 -6.12
C ARG A 508 3.71 -6.42 -4.95
N LYS A 509 4.19 -6.75 -3.75
CA LYS A 509 3.94 -5.93 -2.57
C LYS A 509 4.86 -4.71 -2.66
N HIS A 510 4.27 -3.61 -3.09
CA HIS A 510 5.00 -2.44 -3.56
C HIS A 510 5.45 -1.58 -2.39
N ILE A 511 6.78 -1.45 -2.23
CA ILE A 511 7.51 -0.65 -1.22
C ILE A 511 6.87 -0.59 0.17
N LYS A 512 6.38 -1.75 0.64
CA LYS A 512 5.74 -1.99 1.93
C LYS A 512 6.02 -3.44 2.36
N VAL A 513 5.99 -3.74 3.66
CA VAL A 513 6.02 -5.14 4.17
C VAL A 513 4.74 -5.38 4.95
N GLU A 514 3.98 -6.43 4.62
CA GLU A 514 2.73 -6.75 5.31
C GLU A 514 2.95 -7.63 6.55
N PRO A 515 1.95 -7.80 7.44
CA PRO A 515 2.03 -8.82 8.49
C PRO A 515 2.25 -10.22 7.91
N ASP A 516 2.85 -11.14 8.70
CA ASP A 516 3.07 -12.55 8.32
C ASP A 516 1.81 -13.24 7.76
N ARG A 517 0.64 -12.79 8.19
CA ARG A 517 -0.67 -13.27 7.73
C ARG A 517 -0.90 -13.06 6.24
N TRP A 518 -0.43 -11.96 5.67
CA TRP A 518 -0.56 -11.70 4.23
C TRP A 518 0.26 -12.72 3.44
N TYR A 519 1.50 -12.99 3.85
CA TYR A 519 2.33 -14.03 3.24
C TYR A 519 1.73 -15.42 3.43
N TYR A 520 1.13 -15.72 4.59
CA TYR A 520 0.39 -16.96 4.79
C TYR A 520 -0.75 -17.14 3.78
N TRP A 521 -1.50 -16.09 3.48
CA TRP A 521 -2.52 -16.14 2.45
C TRP A 521 -1.92 -16.35 1.06
N ALA A 522 -0.84 -15.65 0.71
CA ALA A 522 -0.15 -15.86 -0.57
C ALA A 522 0.40 -17.30 -0.72
N ASP A 523 1.02 -17.83 0.34
CA ASP A 523 1.51 -19.21 0.41
C ASP A 523 0.39 -20.23 0.20
N ARG A 524 -0.78 -20.00 0.83
CA ARG A 524 -1.95 -20.89 0.80
C ARG A 524 -2.72 -20.83 -0.52
N LEU A 525 -2.83 -19.64 -1.10
CA LEU A 525 -3.58 -19.40 -2.33
C LEU A 525 -2.76 -19.72 -3.59
N GLY A 526 -1.45 -19.82 -3.47
CA GLY A 526 -0.56 -20.01 -4.61
C GLY A 526 -0.40 -18.73 -5.41
N LEU A 527 0.21 -17.71 -4.80
CA LEU A 527 0.68 -16.49 -5.44
C LEU A 527 2.18 -16.36 -5.22
N MET A 528 2.96 -16.12 -6.28
CA MET A 528 4.35 -15.69 -6.11
C MET A 528 4.39 -14.23 -5.68
N VAL A 529 5.28 -13.90 -4.75
CA VAL A 529 5.43 -12.56 -4.21
C VAL A 529 6.74 -11.96 -4.68
N TRP A 530 6.64 -10.75 -5.22
CA TRP A 530 7.75 -9.81 -5.31
C TRP A 530 7.66 -8.94 -4.07
N GLN A 531 8.66 -9.04 -3.21
CA GLN A 531 8.69 -8.28 -1.97
C GLN A 531 9.68 -7.14 -2.11
N ASP A 532 9.13 -5.93 -2.17
CA ASP A 532 9.92 -4.71 -2.22
C ASP A 532 10.40 -4.31 -0.83
N MET A 533 11.62 -3.82 -0.75
CA MET A 533 12.04 -3.02 0.39
C MET A 533 11.31 -1.67 0.35
N PRO A 534 10.72 -1.18 1.47
CA PRO A 534 10.19 0.18 1.53
C PRO A 534 11.22 1.21 1.11
N ALA A 535 10.83 2.13 0.22
CA ALA A 535 11.72 3.17 -0.27
C ALA A 535 11.95 4.27 0.78
N MET A 536 13.14 4.87 0.78
CA MET A 536 13.37 6.17 1.44
C MET A 536 12.81 7.30 0.56
N ASN A 537 12.96 8.56 0.98
CA ASN A 537 12.64 9.70 0.12
C ASN A 537 13.53 9.76 -1.14
N THR A 538 13.24 10.71 -2.04
CA THR A 538 13.93 10.86 -3.32
C THR A 538 15.28 11.60 -3.26
N VAL A 539 15.76 11.99 -2.07
CA VAL A 539 17.05 12.67 -1.92
C VAL A 539 18.19 11.66 -1.75
N THR A 540 19.42 12.10 -1.99
CA THR A 540 20.60 11.25 -1.72
C THR A 540 20.66 10.92 -0.23
N PRO A 541 20.62 9.63 0.16
CA PRO A 541 20.62 9.25 1.56
C PRO A 541 22.00 9.45 2.20
N SER A 542 22.01 9.93 3.45
CA SER A 542 23.24 9.99 4.26
C SER A 542 23.77 8.58 4.57
N GLU A 543 25.05 8.45 4.93
CA GLU A 543 25.63 7.15 5.33
C GLU A 543 24.87 6.47 6.48
N LYS A 544 24.31 7.26 7.41
CA LYS A 544 23.47 6.74 8.51
C LYS A 544 22.15 6.17 7.99
N ALA A 545 21.50 6.87 7.05
CA ALA A 545 20.27 6.39 6.43
C ALA A 545 20.52 5.12 5.60
N GLN A 546 21.64 5.06 4.87
CA GLN A 546 22.07 3.85 4.13
C GLN A 546 22.30 2.65 5.07
N ALA A 547 23.02 2.85 6.19
CA ALA A 547 23.25 1.78 7.15
C ALA A 547 21.94 1.28 7.80
N GLN A 548 21.01 2.19 8.06
CA GLN A 548 19.70 1.86 8.59
C GLN A 548 18.82 1.13 7.57
N TYR A 549 18.83 1.56 6.29
CA TYR A 549 18.18 0.87 5.18
C TYR A 549 18.68 -0.57 5.03
N GLU A 550 20.01 -0.77 5.03
CA GLU A 550 20.63 -2.10 4.98
C GLU A 550 20.24 -2.96 6.19
N HIS A 551 20.14 -2.37 7.38
CA HIS A 551 19.70 -3.05 8.58
C HIS A 551 18.25 -3.55 8.46
N GLU A 552 17.32 -2.67 8.06
CA GLU A 552 15.90 -2.99 7.90
C GLU A 552 15.67 -4.00 6.77
N MET A 553 16.34 -3.85 5.62
CA MET A 553 16.28 -4.80 4.52
C MET A 553 16.76 -6.19 4.94
N LYS A 554 17.84 -6.27 5.72
CA LYS A 554 18.32 -7.55 6.25
C LYS A 554 17.27 -8.18 7.16
N ARG A 555 16.62 -7.38 8.02
CA ARG A 555 15.58 -7.87 8.93
C ARG A 555 14.34 -8.36 8.18
N MET A 556 13.87 -7.61 7.18
CA MET A 556 12.80 -8.04 6.28
C MET A 556 13.12 -9.41 5.67
N ILE A 557 14.30 -9.56 5.07
CA ILE A 557 14.73 -10.83 4.46
C ILE A 557 14.79 -11.93 5.52
N ASP A 558 15.51 -11.73 6.63
CA ASP A 558 15.64 -12.75 7.70
C ASP A 558 14.28 -13.19 8.28
N GLN A 559 13.30 -12.28 8.36
CA GLN A 559 12.00 -12.55 8.96
C GLN A 559 11.05 -13.29 8.02
N HIS A 560 11.15 -13.05 6.70
CA HIS A 560 10.26 -13.63 5.70
C HIS A 560 10.93 -14.66 4.78
N ILE A 561 12.21 -15.01 5.02
CA ILE A 561 12.98 -16.02 4.28
C ILE A 561 12.35 -17.42 4.27
N SER A 562 11.39 -17.70 5.14
CA SER A 562 10.70 -18.99 5.23
C SER A 562 9.39 -19.03 4.43
N SER A 563 8.93 -17.90 3.88
CA SER A 563 7.72 -17.83 3.05
C SER A 563 7.99 -18.49 1.67
N PRO A 564 7.28 -19.57 1.30
CA PRO A 564 7.44 -20.21 -0.02
C PRO A 564 7.01 -19.30 -1.17
N SER A 565 6.00 -18.44 -0.96
CA SER A 565 5.50 -17.49 -1.95
C SER A 565 6.52 -16.45 -2.40
N ILE A 566 7.39 -15.97 -1.51
CA ILE A 566 8.40 -14.96 -1.88
C ILE A 566 9.37 -15.57 -2.88
N ALA A 567 9.32 -15.03 -4.10
CA ALA A 567 10.09 -15.44 -5.25
C ALA A 567 11.21 -14.44 -5.56
N ILE A 568 10.94 -13.16 -5.38
CA ILE A 568 11.81 -12.04 -5.75
C ILE A 568 11.92 -11.06 -4.58
N TRP A 569 13.15 -10.63 -4.29
CA TRP A 569 13.43 -9.47 -3.43
C TRP A 569 13.74 -8.26 -4.32
N VAL A 570 12.99 -7.18 -4.18
CA VAL A 570 13.24 -5.92 -4.90
C VAL A 570 13.96 -4.96 -3.96
N THR A 571 15.19 -4.57 -4.29
CA THR A 571 16.02 -3.77 -3.38
C THR A 571 15.87 -2.27 -3.54
N PHE A 572 15.37 -1.78 -4.67
CA PHE A 572 15.02 -0.38 -4.89
C PHE A 572 13.92 -0.27 -5.92
N ASN A 573 13.10 0.78 -5.80
CA ASN A 573 12.07 1.13 -6.78
C ASN A 573 12.31 2.55 -7.30
N GLU A 574 12.28 2.73 -8.63
CA GLU A 574 12.29 4.02 -9.31
C GLU A 574 13.41 4.99 -8.89
N SER A 575 14.54 4.44 -8.46
CA SER A 575 15.69 5.16 -7.92
C SER A 575 15.45 5.96 -6.63
N TRP A 576 14.31 5.77 -5.97
CA TRP A 576 13.97 6.48 -4.75
C TRP A 576 14.89 6.05 -3.62
N GLY A 577 15.70 7.01 -3.15
CA GLY A 577 16.73 6.76 -2.15
C GLY A 577 17.79 5.75 -2.61
N GLN A 578 17.94 5.49 -3.92
CA GLN A 578 18.89 4.51 -4.43
C GLN A 578 20.34 4.98 -4.23
N TYR A 579 21.21 4.06 -3.84
CA TYR A 579 22.63 4.30 -3.64
C TYR A 579 23.43 3.01 -3.85
N GLY A 580 24.77 3.14 -3.91
CA GLY A 580 25.67 1.98 -3.82
C GLY A 580 25.75 1.07 -5.04
N GLY A 581 25.02 1.34 -6.13
CA GLY A 581 25.06 0.55 -7.37
C GLY A 581 24.87 -0.95 -7.11
N PRO A 582 25.86 -1.82 -7.40
CA PRO A 582 25.75 -3.26 -7.18
C PRO A 582 25.73 -3.69 -5.70
N LYS A 583 26.20 -2.84 -4.77
CA LYS A 583 26.40 -3.22 -3.34
C LYS A 583 25.14 -3.80 -2.71
N VAL A 584 24.01 -3.11 -2.84
CA VAL A 584 22.76 -3.47 -2.13
C VAL A 584 22.14 -4.74 -2.70
N PRO A 585 22.01 -4.92 -4.04
CA PRO A 585 21.61 -6.19 -4.63
C PRO A 585 22.53 -7.37 -4.25
N GLU A 586 23.85 -7.16 -4.19
CA GLU A 586 24.82 -8.20 -3.78
C GLU A 586 24.65 -8.60 -2.31
N LEU A 587 24.38 -7.64 -1.42
CA LEU A 587 24.04 -7.91 -0.03
C LEU A 587 22.78 -8.77 0.07
N ALA A 588 21.71 -8.39 -0.62
CA ALA A 588 20.46 -9.15 -0.63
C ALA A 588 20.67 -10.59 -1.14
N LYS A 589 21.41 -10.77 -2.24
CA LYS A 589 21.77 -12.11 -2.76
C LYS A 589 22.59 -12.92 -1.76
N GLY A 590 23.52 -12.28 -1.07
CA GLY A 590 24.35 -12.93 -0.04
C GLY A 590 23.55 -13.35 1.20
N TRP A 591 22.52 -12.58 1.58
CA TRP A 591 21.64 -12.91 2.70
C TRP A 591 20.64 -14.01 2.35
N ASP A 592 20.10 -14.00 1.13
CA ASP A 592 19.20 -15.06 0.63
C ASP A 592 19.55 -15.47 -0.82
N PRO A 593 20.40 -16.50 -0.98
CA PRO A 593 20.78 -16.99 -2.31
C PRO A 593 19.68 -17.82 -2.98
N THR A 594 18.55 -18.06 -2.31
CA THR A 594 17.50 -18.98 -2.79
C THR A 594 16.35 -18.29 -3.51
N ARG A 595 16.40 -16.95 -3.60
CA ARG A 595 15.45 -16.08 -4.28
C ARG A 595 16.15 -15.34 -5.43
N LEU A 596 15.34 -14.81 -6.32
CA LEU A 596 15.79 -13.87 -7.33
C LEU A 596 15.90 -12.47 -6.74
N ILE A 597 16.83 -11.67 -7.23
CA ILE A 597 17.03 -10.27 -6.84
C ILE A 597 16.68 -9.37 -8.02
N ASP A 598 15.77 -8.43 -7.78
CA ASP A 598 15.56 -7.27 -8.64
C ASP A 598 16.25 -6.07 -7.97
N GLY A 599 17.32 -5.58 -8.60
CA GLY A 599 18.22 -4.64 -7.95
C GLY A 599 17.67 -3.21 -7.91
N ALA A 600 17.38 -2.68 -9.10
CA ALA A 600 16.85 -1.35 -9.29
C ALA A 600 15.67 -1.46 -10.26
N SER A 601 14.48 -1.60 -9.68
CA SER A 601 13.24 -1.79 -10.43
C SER A 601 12.89 -0.51 -11.20
N GLY A 602 12.66 -0.66 -12.49
CA GLY A 602 12.26 0.39 -13.42
C GLY A 602 13.36 1.33 -13.94
N TRP A 603 14.04 2.04 -13.03
CA TRP A 603 14.94 3.14 -13.38
C TRP A 603 16.35 2.99 -12.78
N ASN A 604 17.36 3.52 -13.47
CA ASN A 604 18.78 3.48 -13.09
C ASN A 604 19.30 2.07 -12.76
N ASP A 605 18.91 1.09 -13.59
CA ASP A 605 19.49 -0.26 -13.57
C ASP A 605 21.00 -0.20 -13.83
N THR A 606 21.78 -0.81 -12.93
CA THR A 606 23.24 -0.88 -13.02
C THR A 606 23.77 -2.24 -13.47
N GLY A 607 22.88 -3.16 -13.92
CA GLY A 607 23.28 -4.44 -14.51
C GLY A 607 23.56 -5.55 -13.50
N ASN A 608 22.87 -5.54 -12.36
CA ASN A 608 23.11 -6.47 -11.25
C ASN A 608 21.81 -7.09 -10.71
N GLY A 609 21.92 -8.19 -9.98
CA GLY A 609 20.79 -9.03 -9.61
C GLY A 609 20.50 -10.10 -10.66
N ASP A 610 19.31 -10.67 -10.62
CA ASP A 610 18.86 -11.74 -11.52
C ASP A 610 17.88 -11.23 -12.60
N LEU A 611 17.32 -10.02 -12.43
CA LEU A 611 16.32 -9.44 -13.32
C LEU A 611 16.78 -8.13 -13.96
N ALA A 612 16.42 -7.93 -15.23
CA ALA A 612 16.49 -6.66 -15.92
C ALA A 612 15.07 -6.11 -16.04
N ASP A 613 14.83 -4.98 -15.39
CA ASP A 613 13.49 -4.45 -15.17
C ASP A 613 13.30 -3.08 -15.85
N ILE A 614 12.09 -2.82 -16.34
CA ILE A 614 11.67 -1.58 -17.00
C ILE A 614 10.27 -1.17 -16.52
N HIS A 615 10.10 0.13 -16.25
CA HIS A 615 8.79 0.74 -16.04
C HIS A 615 8.39 1.51 -17.30
N ALA A 616 7.19 1.30 -17.82
CA ALA A 616 6.69 2.03 -18.97
C ALA A 616 5.17 2.19 -18.91
N TYR A 617 4.70 3.38 -19.26
CA TYR A 617 3.28 3.74 -19.19
C TYR A 617 2.79 4.36 -20.51
N PRO A 618 1.55 4.06 -20.94
CA PRO A 618 0.64 3.07 -20.35
C PRO A 618 0.93 1.62 -20.80
N GLY A 619 1.64 1.43 -21.91
CA GLY A 619 2.00 0.11 -22.45
C GLY A 619 3.25 -0.48 -21.80
N PRO A 620 3.39 -1.82 -21.79
CA PRO A 620 4.57 -2.45 -21.25
C PRO A 620 5.82 -2.12 -22.08
N GLY A 621 6.95 -1.94 -21.39
CA GLY A 621 8.24 -1.64 -22.00
C GLY A 621 9.03 -2.91 -22.32
N ASP A 622 9.91 -2.84 -23.33
CA ASP A 622 10.88 -3.90 -23.65
C ASP A 622 12.06 -3.86 -22.66
N PRO A 623 12.24 -4.88 -21.81
CA PRO A 623 13.26 -4.88 -20.75
C PRO A 623 14.70 -5.05 -21.24
N ARG A 624 14.92 -5.54 -22.47
CA ARG A 624 16.26 -5.74 -23.07
C ARG A 624 17.32 -6.32 -22.10
N PRO A 625 17.09 -7.51 -21.54
CA PRO A 625 18.02 -8.12 -20.60
C PRO A 625 19.39 -8.40 -21.24
N ASP A 626 20.43 -8.38 -20.42
CA ASP A 626 21.74 -8.90 -20.79
C ASP A 626 21.77 -10.44 -20.80
N ALA A 627 22.96 -11.02 -21.04
CA ALA A 627 23.14 -12.46 -21.16
C ALA A 627 22.93 -13.25 -19.87
N SER A 628 22.79 -12.60 -18.71
CA SER A 628 22.73 -13.24 -17.38
C SER A 628 21.40 -13.08 -16.66
N ARG A 629 20.59 -12.09 -17.02
CA ARG A 629 19.35 -11.74 -16.32
C ARG A 629 18.11 -12.06 -17.14
N ALA A 630 16.99 -12.35 -16.47
CA ALA A 630 15.70 -12.46 -17.15
C ALA A 630 15.07 -11.06 -17.29
N GLY A 631 14.47 -10.76 -18.44
CA GLY A 631 13.79 -9.49 -18.66
C GLY A 631 12.37 -9.49 -18.08
N VAL A 632 11.96 -8.40 -17.43
CA VAL A 632 10.62 -8.23 -16.85
C VAL A 632 10.11 -6.80 -17.04
N THR A 633 8.79 -6.62 -17.10
CA THR A 633 8.15 -5.31 -17.04
C THR A 633 7.57 -5.10 -15.64
N GLY A 634 8.34 -4.46 -14.77
CA GLY A 634 8.08 -4.31 -13.33
C GLY A 634 6.99 -3.33 -13.00
N GLU A 635 6.61 -2.46 -13.95
CA GLU A 635 5.40 -1.66 -13.93
C GLU A 635 4.93 -1.29 -15.35
N TYR A 636 3.63 -1.44 -15.59
CA TYR A 636 2.93 -0.88 -16.75
C TYR A 636 1.44 -0.69 -16.45
N GLY A 637 0.71 -0.02 -17.33
CA GLY A 637 -0.74 0.14 -17.24
C GLY A 637 -1.17 1.57 -16.94
N GLY A 638 -1.88 1.77 -15.84
CA GLY A 638 -2.33 3.11 -15.46
C GLY A 638 -3.69 3.51 -16.04
N LEU A 639 -4.57 2.54 -16.35
CA LEU A 639 -5.93 2.84 -16.83
C LEU A 639 -6.79 3.38 -15.70
N GLY A 640 -6.94 4.69 -15.65
CA GLY A 640 -7.77 5.38 -14.67
C GLY A 640 -9.24 5.41 -15.04
N LEU A 641 -10.08 4.97 -14.11
CA LEU A 641 -11.53 5.08 -14.21
C LEU A 641 -12.09 5.53 -12.87
N ALA A 642 -12.67 6.72 -12.84
CA ALA A 642 -13.36 7.24 -11.66
C ALA A 642 -14.77 6.67 -11.59
N ILE A 643 -15.16 6.11 -10.44
CA ILE A 643 -16.53 5.66 -10.20
C ILE A 643 -17.16 6.59 -9.15
N PRO A 644 -18.22 7.36 -9.51
CA PRO A 644 -18.92 8.22 -8.55
C PRO A 644 -19.32 7.46 -7.29
N GLY A 645 -19.11 8.07 -6.11
CA GLY A 645 -19.38 7.43 -4.81
C GLY A 645 -18.22 6.61 -4.23
N HIS A 646 -17.24 6.26 -5.07
CA HIS A 646 -16.14 5.36 -4.70
C HIS A 646 -14.74 5.91 -5.00
N ALA A 647 -14.67 7.08 -5.63
CA ALA A 647 -13.42 7.74 -5.98
C ALA A 647 -13.01 8.77 -4.92
N TRP A 648 -11.72 8.78 -4.58
CA TRP A 648 -11.09 9.93 -3.92
C TRP A 648 -11.01 11.10 -4.91
N PRO A 649 -10.87 12.35 -4.43
CA PRO A 649 -10.57 13.48 -5.31
C PRO A 649 -9.30 13.20 -6.13
N VAL A 650 -9.46 13.13 -7.45
CA VAL A 650 -8.42 12.66 -8.36
C VAL A 650 -7.28 13.64 -8.43
N GLN A 651 -6.07 13.10 -8.33
CA GLN A 651 -4.84 13.87 -8.51
C GLN A 651 -3.91 13.22 -9.55
N HIS A 652 -4.11 11.94 -9.89
CA HIS A 652 -3.27 11.24 -10.86
C HIS A 652 -4.01 10.13 -11.63
N THR A 653 -3.83 10.10 -12.95
CA THR A 653 -4.14 8.99 -13.85
C THR A 653 -3.19 9.04 -15.06
N TYR A 654 -2.78 7.89 -15.59
CA TYR A 654 -1.95 7.84 -16.80
C TYR A 654 -2.82 7.92 -18.06
N VAL A 655 -3.95 7.21 -18.09
CA VAL A 655 -4.92 7.21 -19.19
C VAL A 655 -6.33 7.14 -18.62
N GLY A 656 -7.19 8.12 -18.92
CA GLY A 656 -8.61 8.05 -18.59
C GLY A 656 -9.35 7.09 -19.51
N VAL A 657 -10.19 6.21 -18.96
CA VAL A 657 -10.97 5.24 -19.74
C VAL A 657 -12.43 5.22 -19.28
N ASP A 658 -13.35 5.08 -20.24
CA ASP A 658 -14.77 4.90 -19.97
C ASP A 658 -15.08 3.48 -19.45
N LYS A 659 -16.09 3.36 -18.60
CA LYS A 659 -16.43 2.09 -17.92
C LYS A 659 -16.73 0.95 -18.90
N ASP A 660 -17.38 1.22 -20.01
CA ASP A 660 -17.73 0.23 -21.05
C ASP A 660 -16.51 -0.20 -21.89
N GLN A 661 -15.46 0.62 -21.95
CA GLN A 661 -14.23 0.34 -22.69
C GLN A 661 -13.11 -0.27 -21.82
N TYR A 662 -13.20 -0.14 -20.49
CA TYR A 662 -12.13 -0.52 -19.55
C TYR A 662 -11.53 -1.91 -19.80
N THR A 663 -12.38 -2.92 -20.00
CA THR A 663 -11.93 -4.30 -20.23
C THR A 663 -11.19 -4.43 -21.57
N GLU A 664 -11.66 -3.77 -22.63
CA GLU A 664 -10.99 -3.83 -23.94
C GLU A 664 -9.63 -3.15 -23.90
N GLU A 665 -9.53 -1.97 -23.27
CA GLU A 665 -8.27 -1.25 -23.12
C GLU A 665 -7.26 -2.06 -22.28
N TYR A 666 -7.71 -2.72 -21.21
CA TYR A 666 -6.86 -3.63 -20.44
C TYR A 666 -6.32 -4.77 -21.31
N LEU A 667 -7.19 -5.41 -22.09
CA LEU A 667 -6.79 -6.54 -22.95
C LEU A 667 -5.81 -6.12 -24.05
N LYS A 668 -5.96 -4.92 -24.63
CA LYS A 668 -4.97 -4.36 -25.57
C LYS A 668 -3.58 -4.20 -24.95
N LEU A 669 -3.50 -3.80 -23.68
CA LEU A 669 -2.22 -3.73 -22.97
C LEU A 669 -1.65 -5.12 -22.70
N LEU A 670 -2.50 -6.09 -22.37
CA LEU A 670 -2.09 -7.47 -22.15
C LEU A 670 -1.61 -8.16 -23.44
N ASP A 671 -2.16 -7.82 -24.59
CA ASP A 671 -1.68 -8.31 -25.90
C ASP A 671 -0.24 -7.83 -26.17
N LYS A 672 0.09 -6.59 -25.81
CA LYS A 672 1.49 -6.10 -25.87
C LYS A 672 2.42 -6.86 -24.92
N VAL A 673 1.94 -7.24 -23.73
CA VAL A 673 2.71 -8.13 -22.84
C VAL A 673 2.98 -9.47 -23.52
N ARG A 674 1.96 -10.05 -24.17
CA ARG A 674 2.08 -11.30 -24.92
C ARG A 674 3.11 -11.20 -26.05
N GLU A 675 3.15 -10.09 -26.77
CA GLU A 675 4.18 -9.80 -27.79
C GLU A 675 5.59 -9.80 -27.20
N LEU A 676 5.81 -9.12 -26.05
CA LEU A 676 7.11 -9.10 -25.38
C LEU A 676 7.56 -10.48 -24.90
N VAL A 677 6.63 -11.34 -24.46
CA VAL A 677 6.95 -12.73 -24.09
C VAL A 677 7.41 -13.52 -25.32
N ALA A 678 6.69 -13.41 -26.44
CA ALA A 678 6.99 -14.13 -27.67
C ALA A 678 8.30 -13.64 -28.31
N CYS A 679 8.40 -12.33 -28.55
CA CYS A 679 9.49 -11.70 -29.29
C CYS A 679 10.76 -11.54 -28.45
N ASN A 680 10.64 -11.22 -27.15
CA ASN A 680 11.79 -10.79 -26.33
C ASN A 680 12.06 -11.75 -25.17
N GLY A 681 11.16 -12.70 -24.89
CA GLY A 681 11.32 -13.66 -23.82
C GLY A 681 11.09 -13.09 -22.43
N SER A 682 10.28 -12.03 -22.32
CA SER A 682 9.90 -11.46 -21.02
C SER A 682 9.36 -12.55 -20.08
N SER A 683 9.76 -12.48 -18.81
CA SER A 683 9.44 -13.45 -17.76
C SER A 683 8.43 -12.93 -16.74
N GLY A 684 8.01 -11.68 -16.84
CA GLY A 684 7.01 -11.13 -15.94
C GLY A 684 6.50 -9.77 -16.37
N ALA A 685 5.30 -9.45 -15.90
CA ALA A 685 4.68 -8.14 -16.07
C ALA A 685 3.86 -7.79 -14.82
N VAL A 686 3.94 -6.54 -14.39
CA VAL A 686 3.24 -6.05 -13.20
C VAL A 686 2.34 -4.87 -13.59
N TYR A 687 1.04 -5.05 -13.46
CA TYR A 687 0.06 -4.01 -13.75
C TYR A 687 -0.09 -3.04 -12.56
N THR A 688 -0.33 -1.75 -12.81
CA THR A 688 -0.12 -0.67 -11.82
C THR A 688 -0.90 -0.76 -10.53
N GLN A 689 -2.11 -1.32 -10.44
CA GLN A 689 -2.58 -1.77 -9.12
C GLN A 689 -3.86 -2.61 -9.12
N ILE A 690 -4.02 -3.39 -8.04
CA ILE A 690 -5.24 -4.13 -7.74
C ILE A 690 -6.40 -3.21 -7.30
N THR A 691 -6.12 -2.13 -6.59
CA THR A 691 -7.11 -1.19 -6.04
C THR A 691 -6.70 0.24 -6.32
N ASP A 692 -7.67 1.14 -6.50
CA ASP A 692 -7.42 2.57 -6.40
C ASP A 692 -6.84 2.90 -5.03
N VAL A 693 -6.03 3.95 -4.96
CA VAL A 693 -5.43 4.40 -3.71
C VAL A 693 -5.37 5.91 -3.72
N GLU A 694 -6.16 6.53 -2.85
CA GLU A 694 -6.25 7.99 -2.72
C GLU A 694 -6.29 8.67 -4.11
N GLY A 695 -5.32 9.52 -4.43
CA GLY A 695 -5.27 10.28 -5.68
C GLY A 695 -5.17 9.46 -6.97
N GLU A 696 -4.91 8.15 -6.90
CA GLU A 696 -4.72 7.25 -8.04
C GLU A 696 -5.95 6.36 -8.32
N LEU A 697 -6.47 6.42 -9.56
CA LEU A 697 -7.66 5.68 -10.02
C LEU A 697 -7.39 4.52 -10.98
N ASN A 698 -6.14 4.09 -11.06
CA ASN A 698 -5.65 3.05 -11.96
C ASN A 698 -5.81 1.62 -11.42
N GLY A 699 -6.56 1.41 -10.34
CA GLY A 699 -6.83 0.09 -9.77
C GLY A 699 -7.91 -0.69 -10.50
N LEU A 700 -7.82 -2.02 -10.43
CA LEU A 700 -8.88 -2.92 -10.93
C LEU A 700 -10.13 -2.94 -10.04
N LEU A 701 -9.98 -2.50 -8.78
CA LEU A 701 -11.01 -2.31 -7.77
C LEU A 701 -11.02 -0.84 -7.35
N THR A 702 -12.16 -0.36 -6.89
CA THR A 702 -12.23 0.94 -6.19
C THR A 702 -11.53 0.88 -4.83
N TYR A 703 -11.14 2.04 -4.28
CA TYR A 703 -10.35 2.11 -3.04
C TYR A 703 -11.09 1.50 -1.85
N ASP A 704 -12.42 1.58 -1.84
CA ASP A 704 -13.28 0.95 -0.83
C ASP A 704 -13.65 -0.52 -1.11
N ARG A 705 -13.10 -1.11 -2.18
CA ARG A 705 -13.32 -2.50 -2.63
C ARG A 705 -14.79 -2.84 -2.91
N LYS A 706 -15.66 -1.85 -3.18
CA LYS A 706 -17.09 -2.11 -3.46
C LYS A 706 -17.39 -2.37 -4.93
N GLU A 707 -16.62 -1.76 -5.82
CA GLU A 707 -16.80 -1.86 -7.27
C GLU A 707 -15.58 -2.51 -7.94
N ILE A 708 -15.85 -3.41 -8.88
CA ILE A 708 -14.87 -4.05 -9.76
C ILE A 708 -14.97 -3.39 -11.13
N LYS A 709 -13.86 -2.90 -11.67
CA LYS A 709 -13.83 -2.16 -12.95
C LYS A 709 -13.86 -3.05 -14.19
N PRO A 710 -13.03 -4.10 -14.31
CA PRO A 710 -13.04 -4.97 -15.49
C PRO A 710 -14.06 -6.12 -15.38
N ASP A 711 -14.34 -6.76 -16.52
CA ASP A 711 -14.91 -8.11 -16.55
C ASP A 711 -13.87 -9.12 -16.07
N VAL A 712 -14.08 -9.61 -14.84
CA VAL A 712 -13.18 -10.55 -14.14
C VAL A 712 -12.92 -11.83 -14.93
N GLU A 713 -13.94 -12.35 -15.60
CA GLU A 713 -13.87 -13.66 -16.25
C GLU A 713 -13.16 -13.56 -17.60
N ARG A 714 -13.32 -12.44 -18.32
CA ARG A 714 -12.51 -12.13 -19.50
C ARG A 714 -11.04 -11.94 -19.15
N LEU A 715 -10.73 -11.16 -18.11
CA LEU A 715 -9.36 -10.99 -17.61
C LEU A 715 -8.73 -12.33 -17.21
N ARG A 716 -9.46 -13.13 -16.43
CA ARG A 716 -9.00 -14.45 -15.97
C ARG A 716 -8.59 -15.34 -17.14
N ARG A 717 -9.43 -15.47 -18.16
CA ARG A 717 -9.11 -16.27 -19.35
C ARG A 717 -7.88 -15.76 -20.08
N ALA A 718 -7.75 -14.44 -20.23
CA ALA A 718 -6.61 -13.84 -20.93
C ALA A 718 -5.29 -14.05 -20.16
N HIS A 719 -5.27 -13.85 -18.84
CA HIS A 719 -4.10 -14.14 -18.00
C HIS A 719 -3.73 -15.62 -18.03
N GLN A 720 -4.70 -16.52 -17.89
CA GLN A 720 -4.45 -17.97 -17.96
C GLN A 720 -3.90 -18.39 -19.32
N ALA A 721 -4.37 -17.77 -20.41
CA ALA A 721 -3.80 -18.01 -21.73
C ALA A 721 -2.35 -17.53 -21.82
N LEU A 722 -2.06 -16.30 -21.39
CA LEU A 722 -0.70 -15.76 -21.36
C LEU A 722 0.25 -16.65 -20.54
N ILE A 723 -0.12 -16.98 -19.30
CA ILE A 723 0.73 -17.75 -18.37
C ILE A 723 1.01 -19.14 -18.93
N ARG A 724 -0.02 -19.83 -19.45
CA ARG A 724 0.13 -21.18 -20.03
C ARG A 724 1.03 -21.15 -21.26
N ASP A 725 0.81 -20.20 -22.17
CA ASP A 725 1.56 -20.11 -23.42
C ASP A 725 3.03 -19.71 -23.12
N ALA A 726 3.26 -18.81 -22.16
CA ALA A 726 4.60 -18.40 -21.72
C ALA A 726 5.39 -19.52 -21.02
N ALA A 727 4.70 -20.48 -20.38
CA ALA A 727 5.34 -21.67 -19.80
C ALA A 727 5.81 -22.67 -20.88
N ASN A 728 5.34 -22.52 -22.12
CA ASN A 728 5.79 -23.29 -23.29
C ASN A 728 6.16 -22.34 -24.45
N PRO A 729 7.31 -21.65 -24.38
CA PRO A 729 7.68 -20.60 -25.33
C PRO A 729 7.66 -21.01 -26.80
N ALA A 730 7.94 -22.29 -27.11
CA ALA A 730 7.86 -22.85 -28.46
C ALA A 730 6.44 -22.78 -29.08
N SER A 731 5.40 -22.53 -28.27
CA SER A 731 4.02 -22.36 -28.72
C SER A 731 3.66 -20.92 -29.12
N MET A 732 4.57 -19.95 -28.91
CA MET A 732 4.32 -18.54 -29.20
C MET A 732 5.08 -18.10 -30.45
N GLU A 733 4.37 -17.53 -31.42
CA GLU A 733 4.96 -16.90 -32.60
C GLU A 733 5.17 -15.41 -32.36
N CYS A 734 6.38 -14.90 -32.62
CA CYS A 734 6.61 -13.46 -32.65
C CYS A 734 5.98 -12.90 -33.92
N THR A 735 4.90 -12.13 -33.77
CA THR A 735 4.23 -11.45 -34.88
C THR A 735 4.98 -10.14 -35.13
N THR A 736 5.72 -10.06 -36.23
CA THR A 736 6.49 -8.86 -36.65
C THR A 736 5.63 -7.81 -37.32
#